data_AF-A0AAE8N036-F1
#
_entry.id   AF-A0AAE8N036-F1
#
_cell.length_a   1.000
_cell.length_b   1.000
_cell.length_c   1.000
_cell.angle_alpha   90.00
_cell.angle_beta   90.00
_cell.angle_gamma   90.00
#
_symmetry.space_group_name_H-M   'P 1'
#
loop_
_entity.id
_entity.type
_entity.pdbx_description
1 polymer ?
#
loop_
_entity_poly.entity_id
_entity_poly.type
_entity_poly.pdbx_seq_one_letter_code
_entity_poly.pdbx_strand_id
1 'polypeptide(L)'
;MATPDISSLTSASEVFAPSHTLPQIRAIHKTIHAELNEKAARLRSQVGGSYRELLGTADAIVRMRAGNDEVQGVLAGMGARCGRGVVWGKVNGMGNFVGGSGEDRGPVTLGEGGLGTGEMARLQLLEACTLTASRVLRGGDVGGGLGRMGSGDRLVLATKLLILARLLIKSFGDRVEDEQARAALEAAEKSRLALRRKLSKCVERVLERCGEESDRGHILKALAAYSLATNSGARDSLKHFLAVREKAMRLALETLLDVQAVAPSNLSDALASLKKRALLADSTIQKLEVLRLDICERWCGEDVQFFTPFIRHDDLDGKQAKEMLTAWADTGKGIVISGLERVLGTMSEFKGIVELRTRVLQLWIGDGARARGFDPSEMLDRLRRAINARLLAVLEVKVGKLHLVGSEVAATLNSWREGVTDAQESLWDEDTYDMDLSNGVAAFLQNVMSRMYGRNDAVSKAVNCYASWRHVIDDVDGVVEHLKKQRWDDDIEDLEDDDVIEARQEALSKDDPAALRERLDVTLEKAFKALEQRLAALWAEREGGADSGPMAMFLVRVLRDVRTALPKMESLGGFGLEMVPSLHGKMAREVVVAPVDEFVAGPLARRTVVGRALWEGSPEMPSVPTPGMFMFLRDLSKGMGAAGMDLWSPAAVRVLKGLVSTQICEAWREALGGLTEAGEKSGDGEDKGEEGSQAEKDGEETSTKDDEEQTDDGEKPKAELGSDAKGEATGNALTGEQRDLLLQWFFDVSYFRCCFEPADGSKEWKSLADAVYERAELGDDALRERLAKSSEEYWKRTSLLFGLLA
;
A
#
# COMPACT_ATOMS: atom_id res chain seq x y z
N MET A 1 -66.87 2.57 -23.46
CA MET A 1 -66.79 1.22 -22.85
C MET A 1 -66.85 1.40 -21.35
N ALA A 2 -67.79 0.72 -20.68
CA ALA A 2 -68.05 0.91 -19.26
C ALA A 2 -66.86 0.48 -18.40
N THR A 3 -66.54 1.27 -17.37
CA THR A 3 -65.58 0.92 -16.33
C THR A 3 -66.15 -0.22 -15.49
N PRO A 4 -65.44 -1.35 -15.30
CA PRO A 4 -65.93 -2.47 -14.50
C PRO A 4 -66.04 -2.11 -13.02
N ASP A 5 -67.04 -2.67 -12.35
CA ASP A 5 -67.39 -2.37 -10.96
C ASP A 5 -66.43 -3.06 -9.98
N ILE A 6 -65.68 -2.27 -9.22
CA ILE A 6 -64.50 -2.71 -8.43
C ILE A 6 -64.92 -3.56 -7.23
N SER A 7 -66.16 -3.42 -6.78
CA SER A 7 -66.75 -4.20 -5.67
C SER A 7 -66.88 -5.70 -5.96
N SER A 8 -66.76 -6.10 -7.23
CA SER A 8 -66.84 -7.51 -7.67
C SER A 8 -65.49 -8.24 -7.69
N LEU A 9 -64.38 -7.53 -7.50
CA LEU A 9 -63.03 -8.10 -7.56
C LEU A 9 -62.58 -8.50 -6.16
N THR A 10 -62.42 -9.80 -5.93
CA THR A 10 -62.05 -10.36 -4.62
C THR A 10 -60.59 -10.77 -4.53
N SER A 11 -59.93 -10.99 -5.69
CA SER A 11 -58.53 -11.36 -5.76
C SER A 11 -57.76 -10.53 -6.79
N ALA A 12 -56.48 -10.23 -6.50
CA ALA A 12 -55.60 -9.50 -7.39
C ALA A 12 -55.41 -10.20 -8.75
N SER A 13 -55.59 -11.53 -8.82
CA SER A 13 -55.52 -12.30 -10.06
C SER A 13 -56.67 -12.00 -11.04
N GLU A 14 -57.83 -11.57 -10.54
CA GLU A 14 -59.01 -11.25 -11.36
C GLU A 14 -58.82 -9.96 -12.16
N VAL A 15 -57.98 -9.04 -11.66
CA VAL A 15 -57.63 -7.78 -12.35
C VAL A 15 -56.82 -8.02 -13.62
N PHE A 16 -56.01 -9.09 -13.63
CA PHE A 16 -55.15 -9.49 -14.76
C PHE A 16 -55.74 -10.63 -15.58
N ALA A 17 -57.02 -10.98 -15.35
CA ALA A 17 -57.72 -11.98 -16.14
C ALA A 17 -57.79 -11.56 -17.63
N PRO A 18 -57.75 -12.52 -18.57
CA PRO A 18 -57.71 -12.23 -20.01
C PRO A 18 -58.95 -11.49 -20.55
N SER A 19 -60.00 -11.32 -19.73
CA SER A 19 -61.19 -10.52 -20.03
C SER A 19 -60.98 -9.00 -19.95
N HIS A 20 -59.87 -8.52 -19.38
CA HIS A 20 -59.60 -7.09 -19.24
C HIS A 20 -58.49 -6.62 -20.17
N THR A 21 -58.78 -5.58 -20.96
CA THR A 21 -57.78 -4.94 -21.82
C THR A 21 -56.86 -4.02 -21.01
N LEU A 22 -55.62 -3.82 -21.48
CA LEU A 22 -54.62 -2.99 -20.78
C LEU A 22 -55.12 -1.57 -20.36
N PRO A 23 -55.91 -0.86 -21.19
CA PRO A 23 -56.49 0.43 -20.80
C PRO A 23 -57.51 0.32 -19.65
N GLN A 24 -58.28 -0.76 -19.60
CA GLN A 24 -59.24 -1.03 -18.51
C GLN A 24 -58.50 -1.37 -17.21
N ILE A 25 -57.40 -2.11 -17.27
CA ILE A 25 -56.54 -2.40 -16.12
C ILE A 25 -55.97 -1.09 -15.55
N ARG A 26 -55.50 -0.17 -16.40
CA ARG A 26 -55.03 1.15 -15.96
C ARG A 26 -56.13 2.00 -15.33
N ALA A 27 -57.37 1.92 -15.84
CA ALA A 27 -58.52 2.61 -15.27
C ALA A 27 -58.88 2.04 -13.88
N ILE A 28 -58.94 0.71 -13.74
CA ILE A 28 -59.16 0.04 -12.44
C ILE A 28 -58.07 0.45 -11.44
N HIS A 29 -56.81 0.42 -11.85
CA HIS A 29 -55.67 0.82 -11.02
C HIS A 29 -55.80 2.28 -10.53
N LYS A 30 -56.19 3.19 -11.44
CA LYS A 30 -56.39 4.61 -11.10
C LYS A 30 -57.51 4.81 -10.07
N THR A 31 -58.61 4.09 -10.21
CA THR A 31 -59.75 4.18 -9.29
C THR A 31 -59.44 3.57 -7.92
N ILE A 32 -58.75 2.42 -7.87
CA ILE A 32 -58.28 1.81 -6.62
C ILE A 32 -57.37 2.78 -5.86
N HIS A 33 -56.46 3.47 -6.55
CA HIS A 33 -55.59 4.46 -5.92
C HIS A 33 -56.36 5.68 -5.40
N ALA A 34 -57.42 6.12 -6.09
CA ALA A 34 -58.27 7.20 -5.61
C ALA A 34 -59.01 6.82 -4.32
N GLU A 35 -59.62 5.63 -4.27
CA GLU A 35 -60.30 5.12 -3.07
C GLU A 35 -59.32 4.86 -1.91
N LEU A 36 -58.13 4.35 -2.20
CA LEU A 36 -57.08 4.14 -1.19
C LEU A 36 -56.66 5.48 -0.58
N ASN A 37 -56.51 6.52 -1.40
CA ASN A 37 -56.16 7.86 -0.92
C ASN A 37 -57.29 8.47 -0.08
N GLU A 38 -58.55 8.29 -0.46
CA GLU A 38 -59.70 8.76 0.34
C GLU A 38 -59.79 8.01 1.69
N LYS A 39 -59.65 6.68 1.68
CA LYS A 39 -59.64 5.87 2.91
C LYS A 39 -58.43 6.21 3.79
N ALA A 40 -57.27 6.46 3.20
CA ALA A 40 -56.07 6.91 3.93
C ALA A 40 -56.26 8.31 4.53
N ALA A 41 -56.96 9.22 3.85
CA ALA A 41 -57.29 10.54 4.39
C ALA A 41 -58.31 10.44 5.55
N ARG A 42 -59.33 9.59 5.44
CA ARG A 42 -60.25 9.28 6.55
C ARG A 42 -59.56 8.60 7.73
N LEU A 43 -58.68 7.63 7.47
CA LEU A 43 -57.85 7.03 8.52
C LEU A 43 -56.94 8.07 9.15
N ARG A 44 -56.34 8.99 8.39
CA ARG A 44 -55.54 10.08 8.97
C ARG A 44 -56.35 11.03 9.85
N SER A 45 -57.61 11.34 9.50
CA SER A 45 -58.45 12.18 10.36
C SER A 45 -58.96 11.42 11.61
N GLN A 46 -59.33 10.16 11.45
CA GLN A 46 -59.84 9.31 12.53
C GLN A 46 -58.73 8.90 13.50
N VAL A 47 -57.55 8.56 12.98
CA VAL A 47 -56.33 8.31 13.75
C VAL A 47 -55.75 9.63 14.26
N GLY A 48 -55.88 10.76 13.57
CA GLY A 48 -55.47 12.08 14.09
C GLY A 48 -56.28 12.55 15.30
N GLY A 49 -57.59 12.30 15.30
CA GLY A 49 -58.46 12.50 16.48
C GLY A 49 -58.13 11.52 17.61
N SER A 50 -57.99 10.24 17.30
CA SER A 50 -57.62 9.21 18.27
C SER A 50 -56.18 9.37 18.80
N TYR A 51 -55.25 9.93 18.02
CA TYR A 51 -53.88 10.23 18.45
C TYR A 51 -53.84 11.40 19.43
N ARG A 52 -54.74 12.38 19.28
CA ARG A 52 -54.91 13.47 20.25
C ARG A 52 -55.51 12.97 21.57
N GLU A 53 -56.45 12.01 21.51
CA GLU A 53 -56.96 11.31 22.69
C GLU A 53 -55.92 10.37 23.31
N LEU A 54 -55.09 9.69 22.50
CA LEU A 54 -53.97 8.87 22.95
C LEU A 54 -52.86 9.72 23.57
N LEU A 55 -52.60 10.92 23.04
CA LEU A 55 -51.71 11.91 23.67
C LEU A 55 -52.33 12.46 24.96
N GLY A 56 -53.63 12.75 24.97
CA GLY A 56 -54.33 13.21 26.18
C GLY A 56 -54.34 12.15 27.29
N THR A 57 -54.50 10.89 26.93
CA THR A 57 -54.39 9.75 27.86
C THR A 57 -52.93 9.49 28.25
N ALA A 58 -51.97 9.61 27.34
CA ALA A 58 -50.55 9.54 27.67
C ALA A 58 -50.13 10.67 28.64
N ASP A 59 -50.57 11.91 28.42
CA ASP A 59 -50.35 13.03 29.33
C ASP A 59 -51.05 12.81 30.67
N ALA A 60 -52.25 12.22 30.68
CA ALA A 60 -52.93 11.83 31.90
C ALA A 60 -52.13 10.75 32.66
N ILE A 61 -51.56 9.76 31.95
CA ILE A 61 -50.71 8.73 32.54
C ILE A 61 -49.41 9.34 33.08
N VAL A 62 -48.79 10.28 32.37
CA VAL A 62 -47.58 10.97 32.85
C VAL A 62 -47.88 11.83 34.08
N ARG A 63 -49.00 12.58 34.09
CA ARG A 63 -49.46 13.32 35.27
C ARG A 63 -49.80 12.40 36.44
N MET A 64 -50.51 11.30 36.18
CA MET A 64 -50.82 10.29 37.20
C MET A 64 -49.55 9.65 37.74
N ARG A 65 -48.54 9.40 36.89
CA ARG A 65 -47.24 8.87 37.32
C ARG A 65 -46.50 9.86 38.21
N ALA A 66 -46.43 11.14 37.85
CA ALA A 66 -45.82 12.16 38.70
C ALA A 66 -46.52 12.26 40.07
N GLY A 67 -47.85 12.24 40.09
CA GLY A 67 -48.62 12.19 41.35
C GLY A 67 -48.40 10.88 42.12
N ASN A 68 -48.26 9.75 41.44
CA ASN A 68 -47.99 8.46 42.06
C ASN A 68 -46.56 8.40 42.64
N ASP A 69 -45.57 9.04 42.02
CA ASP A 69 -44.21 9.17 42.55
C ASP A 69 -44.19 10.05 43.82
N GLU A 70 -45.01 11.11 43.87
CA GLU A 70 -45.20 11.92 45.07
C GLU A 70 -45.86 11.11 46.19
N VAL A 71 -46.94 10.38 45.88
CA VAL A 71 -47.61 9.47 46.83
C VAL A 71 -46.67 8.37 47.30
N GLN A 72 -45.87 7.78 46.41
CA GLN A 72 -44.84 6.80 46.77
C GLN A 72 -43.75 7.42 47.64
N GLY A 73 -43.36 8.67 47.41
CA GLY A 73 -42.45 9.41 48.27
C GLY A 73 -43.00 9.59 49.68
N VAL A 74 -44.29 9.96 49.81
CA VAL A 74 -44.97 10.07 51.10
C VAL A 74 -45.12 8.70 51.77
N LEU A 75 -45.51 7.66 51.05
CA LEU A 75 -45.63 6.29 51.57
C LEU A 75 -44.26 5.70 51.95
N ALA A 76 -43.19 5.99 51.22
CA ALA A 76 -41.83 5.62 51.58
C ALA A 76 -41.37 6.36 52.84
N GLY A 77 -41.70 7.65 52.96
CA GLY A 77 -41.48 8.43 54.17
C GLY A 77 -42.25 7.87 55.38
N MET A 78 -43.52 7.50 55.20
CA MET A 78 -44.31 6.81 56.21
C MET A 78 -43.74 5.43 56.54
N GLY A 79 -43.29 4.66 55.55
CA GLY A 79 -42.64 3.37 55.74
C GLY A 79 -41.33 3.47 56.51
N ALA A 80 -40.53 4.51 56.26
CA ALA A 80 -39.31 4.79 57.00
C ALA A 80 -39.59 5.22 58.46
N ARG A 81 -40.69 5.94 58.71
CA ARG A 81 -41.04 6.44 60.06
C ARG A 81 -41.86 5.45 60.89
N CYS A 82 -42.62 4.56 60.24
CA CYS A 82 -43.58 3.63 60.83
C CYS A 82 -43.29 2.15 60.54
N GLY A 83 -42.16 1.81 59.93
CA GLY A 83 -41.76 0.42 59.69
C GLY A 83 -41.66 -0.38 60.99
N ARG A 84 -42.03 -1.67 60.95
CA ARG A 84 -42.08 -2.56 62.13
C ARG A 84 -40.82 -2.47 62.99
N GLY A 85 -39.63 -2.46 62.39
CA GLY A 85 -38.37 -2.34 63.14
C GLY A 85 -38.15 -0.97 63.80
N VAL A 86 -38.61 0.12 63.17
CA VAL A 86 -38.49 1.49 63.70
C VAL A 86 -39.50 1.73 64.81
N VAL A 87 -40.75 1.27 64.63
CA VAL A 87 -41.78 1.34 65.67
C VAL A 87 -41.42 0.44 66.83
N TRP A 88 -40.98 -0.80 66.57
CA TRP A 88 -40.53 -1.71 67.63
C TRP A 88 -39.29 -1.17 68.35
N GLY A 89 -38.33 -0.57 67.64
CA GLY A 89 -37.19 0.12 68.25
C GLY A 89 -37.58 1.34 69.10
N LYS A 90 -38.54 2.14 68.65
CA LYS A 90 -39.12 3.25 69.45
C LYS A 90 -39.86 2.73 70.67
N VAL A 91 -40.65 1.66 70.54
CA VAL A 91 -41.40 1.02 71.63
C VAL A 91 -40.45 0.38 72.64
N ASN A 92 -39.37 -0.28 72.18
CA ASN A 92 -38.38 -0.88 73.05
C ASN A 92 -37.52 0.19 73.76
N GLY A 93 -37.12 1.24 73.04
CA GLY A 93 -36.43 2.40 73.62
C GLY A 93 -37.29 3.16 74.63
N MET A 94 -38.59 3.32 74.35
CA MET A 94 -39.57 3.91 75.28
C MET A 94 -39.86 2.97 76.45
N GLY A 95 -39.84 1.65 76.25
CA GLY A 95 -39.91 0.65 77.32
C GLY A 95 -38.71 0.75 78.28
N ASN A 96 -37.51 0.96 77.75
CA ASN A 96 -36.30 1.18 78.56
C ASN A 96 -36.30 2.55 79.25
N PHE A 97 -36.87 3.59 78.63
CA PHE A 97 -36.99 4.94 79.20
C PHE A 97 -38.06 5.00 80.30
N VAL A 98 -39.24 4.42 80.06
CA VAL A 98 -40.37 4.37 81.00
C VAL A 98 -40.11 3.38 82.14
N GLY A 99 -39.38 2.28 81.86
CA GLY A 99 -38.88 1.36 82.89
C GLY A 99 -37.85 2.00 83.84
N GLY A 100 -37.26 3.13 83.46
CA GLY A 100 -36.38 3.94 84.32
C GLY A 100 -37.08 5.12 85.03
N SER A 101 -38.36 5.36 84.75
CA SER A 101 -39.14 6.49 85.31
C SER A 101 -40.29 6.03 86.20
N GLY A 102 -40.17 4.86 86.84
CA GLY A 102 -41.03 4.46 87.94
C GLY A 102 -40.47 5.01 89.24
N GLU A 103 -41.27 5.83 89.93
CA GLU A 103 -41.00 6.36 91.27
C GLU A 103 -40.64 5.22 92.23
N ASP A 104 -39.34 5.03 92.49
CA ASP A 104 -38.73 4.78 93.81
C ASP A 104 -37.28 4.30 93.61
N ARG A 105 -36.35 5.24 93.40
CA ARG A 105 -34.90 5.05 93.61
C ARG A 105 -34.20 6.41 93.58
N GLY A 106 -33.44 6.70 94.63
CA GLY A 106 -32.48 7.81 94.69
C GLY A 106 -31.46 7.74 93.55
N PRO A 107 -30.55 8.74 93.42
CA PRO A 107 -29.72 8.96 92.24
C PRO A 107 -29.05 7.65 91.80
N VAL A 108 -29.59 7.04 90.75
CA VAL A 108 -29.08 5.79 90.20
C VAL A 108 -27.74 6.14 89.58
N THR A 109 -26.68 5.82 90.31
CA THR A 109 -25.43 5.39 89.71
C THR A 109 -25.81 4.29 88.72
N LEU A 110 -25.75 4.66 87.43
CA LEU A 110 -25.80 3.75 86.29
C LEU A 110 -24.97 2.51 86.65
N GLY A 111 -25.63 1.35 86.66
CA GLY A 111 -24.93 0.08 86.79
C GLY A 111 -23.89 -0.06 85.68
N GLU A 112 -22.71 -0.54 86.08
CA GLU A 112 -21.57 -0.87 85.24
C GLU A 112 -22.02 -1.64 83.98
N GLY A 113 -21.86 -1.02 82.80
CA GLY A 113 -21.96 -1.69 81.50
C GLY A 113 -23.00 -1.17 80.50
N GLY A 114 -23.85 -0.20 80.85
CA GLY A 114 -24.84 0.37 79.92
C GLY A 114 -24.42 1.71 79.30
N LEU A 115 -24.39 1.80 77.96
CA LEU A 115 -24.15 3.06 77.22
C LEU A 115 -25.15 4.16 77.63
N GLY A 116 -24.64 5.38 77.87
CA GLY A 116 -25.50 6.55 78.10
C GLY A 116 -26.37 6.88 76.88
N THR A 117 -27.54 7.50 77.09
CA THR A 117 -28.47 7.88 76.00
C THR A 117 -27.80 8.73 74.91
N GLY A 118 -26.86 9.60 75.28
CA GLY A 118 -26.06 10.39 74.34
C GLY A 118 -25.03 9.57 73.55
N GLU A 119 -24.44 8.54 74.15
CA GLU A 119 -23.47 7.64 73.49
C GLU A 119 -24.19 6.72 72.49
N MET A 120 -25.36 6.21 72.86
CA MET A 120 -26.24 5.46 71.96
C MET A 120 -26.68 6.28 70.75
N ALA A 121 -27.06 7.55 70.96
CA ALA A 121 -27.45 8.44 69.86
C ALA A 121 -26.28 8.69 68.89
N ARG A 122 -25.06 8.88 69.40
CA ARG A 122 -23.85 9.04 68.59
C ARG A 122 -23.47 7.76 67.83
N LEU A 123 -23.63 6.57 68.45
CA LEU A 123 -23.39 5.28 67.79
C LEU A 123 -24.38 5.03 66.65
N GLN A 124 -25.66 5.31 66.87
CA GLN A 124 -26.69 5.22 65.82
C GLN A 124 -26.43 6.20 64.67
N LEU A 125 -26.00 7.43 64.99
CA LEU A 125 -25.62 8.42 63.98
C LEU A 125 -24.39 7.96 63.18
N LEU A 126 -23.40 7.34 63.82
CA LEU A 126 -22.22 6.78 63.18
C LEU A 126 -22.58 5.63 62.22
N GLU A 127 -23.43 4.70 62.65
CA GLU A 127 -23.92 3.60 61.81
C GLU A 127 -24.70 4.15 60.60
N ALA A 128 -25.59 5.12 60.83
CA ALA A 128 -26.33 5.80 59.76
C ALA A 128 -25.40 6.50 58.75
N CYS A 129 -24.31 7.15 59.21
CA CYS A 129 -23.31 7.77 58.33
C CYS A 129 -22.60 6.75 57.44
N THR A 130 -22.21 5.60 57.98
CA THR A 130 -21.50 4.57 57.19
C THR A 130 -22.42 3.87 56.19
N LEU A 131 -23.67 3.59 56.55
CA LEU A 131 -24.68 3.00 55.66
C LEU A 131 -25.08 3.95 54.52
N THR A 132 -25.31 5.22 54.84
CA THR A 132 -25.66 6.25 53.82
C THR A 132 -24.49 6.50 52.88
N ALA A 133 -23.26 6.65 53.38
CA ALA A 133 -22.07 6.78 52.54
C ALA A 133 -21.88 5.56 51.61
N SER A 134 -22.12 4.33 52.10
CA SER A 134 -22.10 3.11 51.29
C SER A 134 -23.15 3.12 50.17
N ARG A 135 -24.36 3.60 50.45
CA ARG A 135 -25.46 3.71 49.48
C ARG A 135 -25.18 4.78 48.41
N VAL A 136 -24.72 5.96 48.83
CA VAL A 136 -24.34 7.08 47.95
C VAL A 136 -23.24 6.64 46.97
N LEU A 137 -22.20 5.96 47.47
CA LEU A 137 -21.10 5.43 46.63
C LEU A 137 -21.49 4.26 45.72
N ARG A 138 -22.65 3.61 45.93
CA ARG A 138 -23.23 2.61 45.01
C ARG A 138 -24.17 3.24 43.98
N GLY A 139 -24.46 4.54 44.12
CA GLY A 139 -25.40 5.25 43.25
C GLY A 139 -26.87 4.96 43.54
N GLY A 140 -27.18 4.44 44.73
CA GLY A 140 -28.56 4.29 45.20
C GLY A 140 -29.17 5.64 45.57
N ASP A 141 -30.50 5.71 45.51
CA ASP A 141 -31.25 6.88 45.99
C ASP A 141 -31.04 7.08 47.50
N VAL A 142 -30.86 8.33 47.90
CA VAL A 142 -30.47 8.68 49.28
C VAL A 142 -31.72 8.99 50.14
N GLY A 143 -32.89 9.17 49.52
CA GLY A 143 -34.14 9.51 50.22
C GLY A 143 -34.13 10.92 50.82
N GLY A 144 -35.31 11.45 51.20
CA GLY A 144 -35.45 12.78 51.82
C GLY A 144 -35.58 13.97 50.84
N GLY A 145 -36.17 13.75 49.65
CA GLY A 145 -36.39 14.81 48.66
C GLY A 145 -35.14 15.26 47.88
N LEU A 146 -34.00 14.61 48.13
CA LEU A 146 -32.79 14.71 47.31
C LEU A 146 -32.95 13.74 46.13
N GLY A 147 -33.37 14.22 44.97
CA GLY A 147 -33.49 13.41 43.76
C GLY A 147 -32.15 12.84 43.25
N ARG A 148 -32.12 12.32 42.02
CA ARG A 148 -30.92 11.73 41.41
C ARG A 148 -29.78 12.76 41.29
N MET A 149 -28.88 12.80 42.28
CA MET A 149 -27.72 13.70 42.30
C MET A 149 -26.71 13.38 41.18
N GLY A 150 -26.02 14.40 40.67
CA GLY A 150 -24.89 14.22 39.74
C GLY A 150 -23.73 13.46 40.38
N SER A 151 -22.87 12.85 39.57
CA SER A 151 -21.76 12.00 40.05
C SER A 151 -20.83 12.76 41.01
N GLY A 152 -20.45 14.00 40.66
CA GLY A 152 -19.61 14.85 41.51
C GLY A 152 -20.25 15.21 42.85
N ASP A 153 -21.55 15.51 42.88
CA ASP A 153 -22.26 15.87 44.12
C ASP A 153 -22.32 14.70 45.11
N ARG A 154 -22.47 13.47 44.60
CA ARG A 154 -22.44 12.26 45.42
C ARG A 154 -21.09 12.06 46.11
N LEU A 155 -19.99 12.37 45.42
CA LEU A 155 -18.65 12.23 45.99
C LEU A 155 -18.42 13.22 47.14
N VAL A 156 -18.85 14.47 46.97
CA VAL A 156 -18.76 15.50 48.03
C VAL A 156 -19.60 15.09 49.24
N LEU A 157 -20.84 14.64 49.03
CA LEU A 157 -21.72 14.19 50.11
C LEU A 157 -21.15 12.98 50.86
N ALA A 158 -20.67 11.96 50.13
CA ALA A 158 -20.04 10.79 50.74
C ALA A 158 -18.81 11.17 51.58
N THR A 159 -18.02 12.16 51.12
CA THR A 159 -16.85 12.64 51.86
C THR A 159 -17.23 13.34 53.16
N LYS A 160 -18.26 14.20 53.13
CA LYS A 160 -18.80 14.87 54.31
C LYS A 160 -19.30 13.87 55.36
N LEU A 161 -20.01 12.81 54.93
CA LEU A 161 -20.47 11.73 55.80
C LEU A 161 -19.31 10.93 56.42
N LEU A 162 -18.23 10.68 55.66
CA LEU A 162 -17.05 9.99 56.17
C LEU A 162 -16.24 10.84 57.17
N ILE A 163 -16.26 12.17 57.03
CA ILE A 163 -15.69 13.09 58.02
C ILE A 163 -16.55 13.10 59.28
N LEU A 164 -17.87 13.19 59.15
CA LEU A 164 -18.78 13.12 60.29
C LEU A 164 -18.58 11.80 61.06
N ALA A 165 -18.48 10.68 60.35
CA ALA A 165 -18.15 9.39 60.95
C ALA A 165 -16.80 9.40 61.70
N ARG A 166 -15.76 10.04 61.13
CA ARG A 166 -14.45 10.19 61.79
C ARG A 166 -14.55 11.03 63.07
N LEU A 167 -15.30 12.13 63.05
CA LEU A 167 -15.48 13.02 64.19
C LEU A 167 -16.28 12.33 65.29
N LEU A 168 -17.32 11.57 64.93
CA LEU A 168 -18.10 10.77 65.87
C LEU A 168 -17.22 9.71 66.53
N ILE A 169 -16.42 8.95 65.76
CA ILE A 169 -15.45 7.99 66.32
C ILE A 169 -14.49 8.69 67.30
N LYS A 170 -13.95 9.86 66.93
CA LYS A 170 -13.04 10.62 67.80
C LYS A 170 -13.74 11.12 69.08
N SER A 171 -15.04 11.41 69.03
CA SER A 171 -15.81 11.90 70.18
C SER A 171 -16.01 10.87 71.31
N PHE A 172 -15.78 9.58 71.04
CA PHE A 172 -15.82 8.53 72.06
C PHE A 172 -14.50 8.39 72.85
N GLY A 173 -13.40 8.97 72.35
CA GLY A 173 -12.08 8.88 72.99
C GLY A 173 -11.57 7.44 73.22
N ASP A 174 -10.56 7.28 74.08
CA ASP A 174 -10.00 5.96 74.47
C ASP A 174 -10.80 5.28 75.61
N ARG A 175 -11.90 5.88 76.07
CA ARG A 175 -12.60 5.49 77.32
C ARG A 175 -14.01 4.98 77.06
N VAL A 176 -14.12 3.91 76.28
CA VAL A 176 -15.37 3.17 76.12
C VAL A 176 -15.29 1.92 76.97
N GLU A 177 -16.05 1.90 78.07
CA GLU A 177 -16.05 0.79 79.05
C GLU A 177 -16.90 -0.41 78.58
N ASP A 178 -17.87 -0.19 77.69
CA ASP A 178 -18.73 -1.24 77.13
C ASP A 178 -18.06 -1.97 75.95
N GLU A 179 -17.98 -3.30 76.05
CA GLU A 179 -17.42 -4.18 75.02
C GLU A 179 -18.24 -4.18 73.73
N GLN A 180 -19.57 -4.02 73.82
CA GLN A 180 -20.45 -3.98 72.65
C GLN A 180 -20.29 -2.67 71.87
N ALA A 181 -20.26 -1.54 72.58
CA ALA A 181 -19.91 -0.23 72.03
C ALA A 181 -18.57 -0.25 71.31
N ARG A 182 -17.55 -0.85 71.96
CA ARG A 182 -16.20 -0.96 71.41
C ARG A 182 -16.16 -1.79 70.12
N ALA A 183 -16.83 -2.94 70.10
CA ALA A 183 -16.94 -3.77 68.90
C ALA A 183 -17.67 -3.04 67.75
N ALA A 184 -18.73 -2.28 68.05
CA ALA A 184 -19.44 -1.47 67.06
C ALA A 184 -18.58 -0.32 66.52
N LEU A 185 -17.78 0.34 67.37
CA LEU A 185 -16.83 1.38 66.97
C LEU A 185 -15.72 0.82 66.07
N GLU A 186 -15.14 -0.32 66.42
CA GLU A 186 -14.13 -1.00 65.58
C GLU A 186 -14.71 -1.42 64.22
N ALA A 187 -15.95 -1.93 64.20
CA ALA A 187 -16.66 -2.26 62.97
C ALA A 187 -16.92 -1.01 62.10
N ALA A 188 -17.33 0.10 62.71
CA ALA A 188 -17.54 1.38 62.05
C ALA A 188 -16.23 1.99 61.53
N GLU A 189 -15.12 1.82 62.23
CA GLU A 189 -13.81 2.27 61.76
C GLU A 189 -13.33 1.45 60.56
N LYS A 190 -13.45 0.12 60.63
CA LYS A 190 -13.15 -0.78 59.50
C LYS A 190 -14.01 -0.45 58.27
N SER A 191 -15.31 -0.21 58.47
CA SER A 191 -16.22 0.15 57.38
C SER A 191 -15.89 1.54 56.79
N ARG A 192 -15.56 2.53 57.63
CA ARG A 192 -15.10 3.86 57.20
C ARG A 192 -13.83 3.79 56.36
N LEU A 193 -12.84 2.97 56.77
CA LEU A 193 -11.60 2.78 56.01
C LEU A 193 -11.87 2.11 54.65
N ALA A 194 -12.73 1.09 54.61
CA ALA A 194 -13.14 0.46 53.35
C ALA A 194 -13.87 1.44 52.41
N LEU A 195 -14.78 2.25 52.96
CA LEU A 195 -15.53 3.27 52.22
C LEU A 195 -14.62 4.41 51.73
N ARG A 196 -13.60 4.80 52.51
CA ARG A 196 -12.58 5.76 52.07
C ARG A 196 -11.81 5.24 50.85
N ARG A 197 -11.36 3.97 50.86
CA ARG A 197 -10.70 3.36 49.68
C ARG A 197 -11.64 3.31 48.47
N LYS A 198 -12.93 3.01 48.69
CA LYS A 198 -13.93 3.00 47.63
C LYS A 198 -14.19 4.41 47.07
N LEU A 199 -14.26 5.43 47.94
CA LEU A 199 -14.38 6.82 47.56
C LEU A 199 -13.21 7.23 46.66
N SER A 200 -11.96 6.94 47.05
CA SER A 200 -10.78 7.22 46.22
C SER A 200 -10.89 6.61 44.83
N LYS A 201 -11.28 5.34 44.72
CA LYS A 201 -11.50 4.69 43.41
C LYS A 201 -12.63 5.33 42.59
N CYS A 202 -13.69 5.79 43.25
CA CYS A 202 -14.78 6.49 42.56
C CYS A 202 -14.37 7.89 42.10
N VAL A 203 -13.55 8.60 42.88
CA VAL A 203 -12.93 9.88 42.49
C VAL A 203 -12.04 9.67 41.27
N GLU A 204 -11.09 8.73 41.33
CA GLU A 204 -10.20 8.40 40.20
C GLU A 204 -11.02 8.09 38.93
N ARG A 205 -12.07 7.26 39.04
CA ARG A 205 -12.94 6.91 37.91
C ARG A 205 -13.67 8.12 37.30
N VAL A 206 -14.05 9.11 38.11
CA VAL A 206 -14.68 10.34 37.60
C VAL A 206 -13.65 11.23 36.91
N LEU A 207 -12.46 11.37 37.49
CA LEU A 207 -11.36 12.13 36.90
C LEU A 207 -10.84 11.50 35.59
N GLU A 208 -10.95 10.18 35.43
CA GLU A 208 -10.59 9.43 34.21
C GLU A 208 -11.63 9.50 33.08
N ARG A 209 -12.92 9.72 33.39
CA ARG A 209 -14.02 9.57 32.41
C ARG A 209 -14.62 10.87 31.91
N CYS A 210 -14.51 11.93 32.70
CA CYS A 210 -15.07 13.24 32.35
C CYS A 210 -14.13 13.97 31.40
N GLY A 211 -14.63 14.39 30.24
CA GLY A 211 -13.86 15.05 29.18
C GLY A 211 -14.66 16.04 28.32
N GLU A 212 -15.99 15.97 28.38
CA GLU A 212 -16.90 16.92 27.71
C GLU A 212 -17.15 18.17 28.57
N GLU A 213 -17.50 19.30 27.94
CA GLU A 213 -17.73 20.57 28.66
C GLU A 213 -18.83 20.48 29.74
N SER A 214 -19.81 19.60 29.54
CA SER A 214 -20.91 19.33 30.48
C SER A 214 -20.41 18.74 31.83
N ASP A 215 -19.23 18.10 31.82
CA ASP A 215 -18.69 17.35 32.96
C ASP A 215 -17.67 18.13 33.81
N ARG A 216 -17.29 19.35 33.42
CA ARG A 216 -16.31 20.18 34.15
C ARG A 216 -16.72 20.44 35.60
N GLY A 217 -18.03 20.60 35.85
CA GLY A 217 -18.59 20.74 37.20
C GLY A 217 -18.46 19.47 38.06
N HIS A 218 -18.41 18.28 37.44
CA HIS A 218 -18.18 17.03 38.14
C HIS A 218 -16.71 16.82 38.52
N ILE A 219 -15.78 17.26 37.66
CA ILE A 219 -14.33 17.26 37.94
C ILE A 219 -14.02 18.14 39.15
N LEU A 220 -14.51 19.39 39.17
CA LEU A 220 -14.33 20.31 40.30
C LEU A 220 -14.82 19.70 41.63
N LYS A 221 -16.01 19.09 41.62
CA LYS A 221 -16.59 18.45 42.81
C LYS A 221 -15.83 17.17 43.22
N ALA A 222 -15.27 16.42 42.27
CA ALA A 222 -14.42 15.27 42.56
C ALA A 222 -13.08 15.69 43.21
N LEU A 223 -12.45 16.77 42.73
CA LEU A 223 -11.24 17.34 43.34
C LEU A 223 -11.52 17.96 44.73
N ALA A 224 -12.67 18.59 44.89
CA ALA A 224 -13.15 19.08 46.18
C ALA A 224 -13.41 17.92 47.18
N ALA A 225 -13.94 16.79 46.70
CA ALA A 225 -14.10 15.58 47.51
C ALA A 225 -12.74 14.96 47.88
N TYR A 226 -11.77 14.94 46.95
CA TYR A 226 -10.42 14.45 47.21
C TYR A 226 -9.70 15.28 48.29
N SER A 227 -9.61 16.60 48.09
CA SER A 227 -8.99 17.53 49.05
C SER A 227 -9.62 17.46 50.44
N LEU A 228 -10.95 17.37 50.51
CA LEU A 228 -11.68 17.22 51.76
C LEU A 228 -11.39 15.87 52.45
N ALA A 229 -11.17 14.78 51.70
CA ALA A 229 -10.85 13.47 52.27
C ALA A 229 -9.40 13.33 52.77
N THR A 230 -8.45 14.00 52.09
CA THR A 230 -7.00 13.88 52.32
C THR A 230 -6.39 15.07 53.06
N ASN A 231 -7.15 16.15 53.26
CA ASN A 231 -6.68 17.46 53.72
C ASN A 231 -5.60 18.06 52.80
N SER A 232 -5.60 17.72 51.50
CA SER A 232 -4.66 18.27 50.52
C SER A 232 -5.09 19.66 50.05
N GLY A 233 -4.13 20.52 49.73
CA GLY A 233 -4.40 21.84 49.16
C GLY A 233 -4.80 21.81 47.69
N ALA A 234 -5.05 22.99 47.09
CA ALA A 234 -5.37 23.12 45.67
C ALA A 234 -4.21 22.60 44.79
N ARG A 235 -2.96 22.86 45.18
CA ARG A 235 -1.77 22.40 44.45
C ARG A 235 -1.66 20.88 44.39
N ASP A 236 -1.80 20.20 45.53
CA ASP A 236 -1.68 18.75 45.61
C ASP A 236 -2.88 18.03 44.99
N SER A 237 -4.06 18.67 45.01
CA SER A 237 -5.25 18.17 44.31
C SER A 237 -5.08 18.26 42.79
N LEU A 238 -4.47 19.35 42.28
CA LEU A 238 -4.11 19.47 40.87
C LEU A 238 -3.03 18.46 40.47
N LYS A 239 -1.99 18.24 41.30
CA LYS A 239 -1.00 17.17 41.05
C LYS A 239 -1.65 15.79 40.95
N HIS A 240 -2.58 15.48 41.86
CA HIS A 240 -3.31 14.22 41.82
C HIS A 240 -4.14 14.08 40.55
N PHE A 241 -4.82 15.14 40.12
CA PHE A 241 -5.57 15.16 38.86
C PHE A 241 -4.68 14.84 37.65
N LEU A 242 -3.55 15.56 37.52
CA LEU A 242 -2.58 15.34 36.45
C LEU A 242 -2.02 13.92 36.47
N ALA A 243 -1.69 13.37 37.65
CA ALA A 243 -1.17 12.01 37.79
C ALA A 243 -2.21 10.91 37.46
N VAL A 244 -3.49 11.16 37.74
CA VAL A 244 -4.57 10.22 37.35
C VAL A 244 -4.75 10.25 35.83
N ARG A 245 -4.74 11.43 35.21
CA ARG A 245 -4.91 11.57 33.76
C ARG A 245 -3.67 11.22 32.94
N GLU A 246 -2.48 11.32 33.51
CA GLU A 246 -1.24 10.79 32.91
C GLU A 246 -1.32 9.27 32.67
N LYS A 247 -2.02 8.54 33.54
CA LYS A 247 -2.28 7.10 33.34
C LYS A 247 -3.36 6.83 32.29
N ALA A 248 -4.18 7.83 31.97
CA ALA A 248 -5.31 7.78 31.05
C ALA A 248 -5.10 8.73 29.85
N MET A 249 -3.93 8.66 29.22
CA MET A 249 -3.44 9.53 28.12
C MET A 249 -4.33 9.65 26.87
N ARG A 250 -5.44 8.91 26.79
CA ARG A 250 -6.43 9.03 25.72
C ARG A 250 -7.06 10.44 25.68
N LEU A 251 -7.07 11.15 26.80
CA LEU A 251 -7.73 12.46 26.97
C LEU A 251 -6.71 13.61 27.09
N ALA A 252 -5.52 13.48 26.48
CA ALA A 252 -4.42 14.42 26.71
C ALA A 252 -4.80 15.87 26.35
N LEU A 253 -5.48 16.07 25.22
CA LEU A 253 -5.97 17.38 24.78
C LEU A 253 -7.09 17.91 25.68
N GLU A 254 -8.08 17.08 26.02
CA GLU A 254 -9.15 17.43 26.96
C GLU A 254 -8.61 17.78 28.35
N THR A 255 -7.52 17.15 28.79
CA THR A 255 -6.85 17.46 30.06
C THR A 255 -6.25 18.85 30.09
N LEU A 256 -5.71 19.31 28.97
CA LEU A 256 -5.22 20.69 28.87
C LEU A 256 -6.37 21.69 29.01
N LEU A 257 -7.50 21.42 28.37
CA LEU A 257 -8.70 22.27 28.45
C LEU A 257 -9.32 22.26 29.84
N ASP A 258 -9.42 21.09 30.46
CA ASP A 258 -10.04 20.94 31.79
C ASP A 258 -9.21 21.58 32.88
N VAL A 259 -7.87 21.47 32.85
CA VAL A 259 -7.02 22.12 33.86
C VAL A 259 -7.16 23.65 33.78
N GLN A 260 -7.28 24.21 32.58
CA GLN A 260 -7.49 25.66 32.39
C GLN A 260 -8.84 26.13 32.91
N ALA A 261 -9.88 25.29 32.76
CA ALA A 261 -11.21 25.59 33.29
C ALA A 261 -11.29 25.37 34.82
N VAL A 262 -10.47 24.49 35.38
CA VAL A 262 -10.53 24.09 36.79
C VAL A 262 -9.61 24.94 37.69
N ALA A 263 -8.43 25.34 37.22
CA ALA A 263 -7.42 26.04 38.02
C ALA A 263 -6.97 27.36 37.36
N PRO A 264 -6.61 28.40 38.14
CA PRO A 264 -6.47 28.40 39.59
C PRO A 264 -7.75 28.76 40.36
N SER A 265 -8.59 29.66 39.84
CA SER A 265 -9.68 30.29 40.64
C SER A 265 -10.82 29.33 40.98
N ASN A 266 -11.32 28.55 40.01
CA ASN A 266 -12.53 27.75 40.20
C ASN A 266 -12.34 26.63 41.24
N LEU A 267 -11.16 26.01 41.28
CA LEU A 267 -10.80 25.04 42.31
C LEU A 267 -10.67 25.72 43.68
N SER A 268 -9.92 26.82 43.76
CA SER A 268 -9.77 27.58 45.02
C SER A 268 -11.10 28.08 45.58
N ASP A 269 -12.00 28.57 44.72
CA ASP A 269 -13.35 29.01 45.08
C ASP A 269 -14.23 27.84 45.56
N ALA A 270 -14.15 26.69 44.89
CA ALA A 270 -14.85 25.48 45.32
C ALA A 270 -14.37 25.02 46.71
N LEU A 271 -13.06 25.05 46.98
CA LEU A 271 -12.50 24.72 48.29
C LEU A 271 -12.87 25.76 49.36
N ALA A 272 -12.86 27.04 49.02
CA ALA A 272 -13.28 28.12 49.92
C ALA A 272 -14.78 27.99 50.27
N SER A 273 -15.62 27.56 49.33
CA SER A 273 -17.06 27.34 49.55
C SER A 273 -17.34 26.25 50.59
N LEU A 274 -16.49 25.22 50.67
CA LEU A 274 -16.60 24.14 51.64
C LEU A 274 -16.29 24.58 53.08
N LYS A 275 -15.59 25.71 53.27
CA LYS A 275 -15.24 26.27 54.59
C LYS A 275 -16.33 27.17 55.17
N LYS A 276 -17.26 27.69 54.34
CA LYS A 276 -18.21 28.76 54.73
C LYS A 276 -19.22 28.36 55.81
N ARG A 277 -19.46 27.06 56.02
CA ARG A 277 -20.48 26.55 56.96
C ARG A 277 -19.93 25.35 57.74
N ALA A 278 -20.40 25.20 58.97
CA ALA A 278 -20.15 23.99 59.76
C ALA A 278 -20.79 22.76 59.09
N LEU A 279 -20.18 21.59 59.28
CA LEU A 279 -20.57 20.36 58.59
C LEU A 279 -22.05 19.99 58.80
N LEU A 280 -22.56 20.10 60.02
CA LEU A 280 -23.97 19.81 60.36
C LEU A 280 -24.96 20.88 59.89
N ALA A 281 -24.48 22.10 59.61
CA ALA A 281 -25.28 23.20 59.07
C ALA A 281 -25.42 23.15 57.53
N ASP A 282 -24.87 22.12 56.89
CA ASP A 282 -24.96 21.93 55.44
C ASP A 282 -26.35 21.42 55.03
N SER A 283 -26.99 22.09 54.09
CA SER A 283 -28.34 21.74 53.60
C SER A 283 -28.40 20.35 52.96
N THR A 284 -27.29 19.85 52.42
CA THR A 284 -27.21 18.50 51.84
C THR A 284 -27.19 17.41 52.91
N ILE A 285 -26.67 17.70 54.10
CA ILE A 285 -26.63 16.78 55.24
C ILE A 285 -27.94 16.87 56.04
N GLN A 286 -28.49 18.07 56.23
CA GLN A 286 -29.76 18.27 56.95
C GLN A 286 -30.96 17.62 56.26
N LYS A 287 -30.96 17.53 54.93
CA LYS A 287 -32.01 16.86 54.16
C LYS A 287 -31.99 15.33 54.27
N LEU A 288 -30.93 14.74 54.84
CA LEU A 288 -30.84 13.29 55.04
C LEU A 288 -31.66 12.85 56.24
N GLU A 289 -32.90 12.44 56.00
CA GLU A 289 -33.81 11.94 57.04
C GLU A 289 -33.22 10.74 57.83
N VAL A 290 -32.34 9.96 57.19
CA VAL A 290 -31.69 8.79 57.79
C VAL A 290 -30.78 9.15 58.97
N LEU A 291 -30.25 10.38 59.00
CA LEU A 291 -29.36 10.83 60.07
C LEU A 291 -30.11 11.38 61.30
N ARG A 292 -31.39 11.74 61.17
CA ARG A 292 -32.24 12.35 62.23
C ARG A 292 -31.52 13.40 63.06
N LEU A 293 -30.93 14.38 62.37
CA LEU A 293 -30.16 15.45 63.00
C LEU A 293 -31.03 16.36 63.89
N ASP A 294 -32.34 16.43 63.64
CA ASP A 294 -33.33 17.07 64.50
C ASP A 294 -33.28 16.59 65.96
N ILE A 295 -32.88 15.33 66.17
CA ILE A 295 -32.76 14.70 67.50
C ILE A 295 -31.30 14.49 67.88
N CYS A 296 -30.48 13.97 66.96
CA CYS A 296 -29.11 13.53 67.23
C CYS A 296 -28.09 14.68 67.35
N GLU A 297 -28.36 15.85 66.76
CA GLU A 297 -27.44 17.00 66.78
C GLU A 297 -27.14 17.48 68.20
N ARG A 298 -28.16 17.55 69.07
CA ARG A 298 -28.03 17.99 70.48
C ARG A 298 -27.12 17.10 71.31
N TRP A 299 -26.98 15.83 70.91
CA TRP A 299 -26.15 14.86 71.61
C TRP A 299 -24.72 14.85 71.10
N CYS A 300 -24.40 15.51 70.00
CA CYS A 300 -23.03 15.67 69.51
C CYS A 300 -22.26 16.68 70.37
N GLY A 301 -20.97 16.44 70.65
CA GLY A 301 -20.13 17.41 71.36
C GLY A 301 -19.88 18.69 70.56
N GLU A 302 -19.46 19.76 71.23
CA GLU A 302 -19.18 21.08 70.60
C GLU A 302 -18.20 20.95 69.42
N ASP A 303 -17.20 20.07 69.55
CA ASP A 303 -16.22 19.75 68.50
C ASP A 303 -16.83 19.22 67.21
N VAL A 304 -18.00 18.58 67.27
CA VAL A 304 -18.72 18.02 66.12
C VAL A 304 -19.74 19.02 65.58
N GLN A 305 -20.41 19.77 66.45
CA GLN A 305 -21.43 20.77 66.09
C GLN A 305 -20.82 21.95 65.33
N PHE A 306 -19.68 22.47 65.80
CA PHE A 306 -19.02 23.63 65.19
C PHE A 306 -17.88 23.26 64.23
N PHE A 307 -17.76 21.98 63.86
CA PHE A 307 -16.69 21.54 62.99
C PHE A 307 -16.77 22.18 61.61
N THR A 308 -15.72 22.90 61.25
CA THR A 308 -15.47 23.39 59.89
C THR A 308 -14.23 22.70 59.33
N PRO A 309 -14.31 22.05 58.15
CA PRO A 309 -13.15 21.42 57.54
C PRO A 309 -12.03 22.43 57.30
N PHE A 310 -10.80 22.09 57.71
CA PHE A 310 -9.62 22.88 57.40
C PHE A 310 -8.98 22.37 56.11
N ILE A 311 -9.11 23.14 55.03
CA ILE A 311 -8.48 22.86 53.72
C ILE A 311 -7.69 24.09 53.30
N ARG A 312 -6.44 23.87 52.87
CA ARG A 312 -5.62 24.92 52.24
C ARG A 312 -6.21 25.21 50.84
N HIS A 313 -6.59 26.46 50.58
CA HIS A 313 -7.25 26.88 49.34
C HIS A 313 -6.42 27.88 48.52
N ASP A 314 -5.43 28.54 49.14
CA ASP A 314 -4.63 29.62 48.55
C ASP A 314 -3.19 29.21 48.19
N ASP A 315 -2.91 27.91 48.04
CA ASP A 315 -1.56 27.38 47.80
C ASP A 315 -1.20 27.20 46.32
N LEU A 316 -2.07 27.65 45.41
CA LEU A 316 -1.88 27.54 43.96
C LEU A 316 -2.06 28.92 43.30
N ASP A 317 -0.95 29.51 42.86
CA ASP A 317 -0.96 30.71 42.01
C ASP A 317 -1.09 30.33 40.53
N GLY A 318 -1.62 31.24 39.71
CA GLY A 318 -1.78 31.04 38.27
C GLY A 318 -0.47 30.75 37.53
N LYS A 319 0.66 31.30 37.99
CA LYS A 319 1.99 30.97 37.42
C LYS A 319 2.39 29.51 37.69
N GLN A 320 2.21 29.06 38.92
CA GLN A 320 2.53 27.69 39.33
C GLN A 320 1.61 26.66 38.67
N ALA A 321 0.33 26.98 38.48
CA ALA A 321 -0.61 26.14 37.73
C ALA A 321 -0.17 25.96 36.26
N LYS A 322 0.30 27.04 35.62
CA LYS A 322 0.86 27.01 34.25
C LYS A 322 2.12 26.15 34.18
N GLU A 323 3.08 26.35 35.08
CA GLU A 323 4.33 25.55 35.11
C GLU A 323 4.08 24.05 35.31
N MET A 324 3.10 23.69 36.16
CA MET A 324 2.73 22.29 36.36
C MET A 324 2.07 21.68 35.13
N LEU A 325 1.25 22.45 34.42
CA LEU A 325 0.61 22.03 33.17
C LEU A 325 1.63 21.86 32.04
N THR A 326 2.57 22.80 31.88
CA THR A 326 3.61 22.70 30.83
C THR A 326 4.51 21.49 31.06
N ALA A 327 4.99 21.27 32.30
CA ALA A 327 5.81 20.10 32.62
C ALA A 327 5.08 18.77 32.39
N TRP A 328 3.79 18.71 32.75
CA TRP A 328 2.96 17.53 32.51
C TRP A 328 2.80 17.24 31.02
N ALA A 329 2.47 18.26 30.22
CA ALA A 329 2.24 18.03 28.81
C ALA A 329 3.51 17.93 27.96
N ASP A 330 4.67 18.44 28.39
CA ASP A 330 5.95 18.08 27.77
C ASP A 330 6.29 16.60 27.94
N THR A 331 5.99 16.04 29.12
CA THR A 331 6.09 14.60 29.38
C THR A 331 5.09 13.83 28.51
N GLY A 332 3.84 14.31 28.44
CA GLY A 332 2.79 13.75 27.60
C GLY A 332 3.15 13.73 26.12
N LYS A 333 3.64 14.84 25.56
CA LYS A 333 4.13 14.95 24.17
C LYS A 333 5.14 13.84 23.86
N GLY A 334 6.15 13.65 24.72
CA GLY A 334 7.18 12.62 24.53
C GLY A 334 6.60 11.20 24.49
N ILE A 335 5.65 10.91 25.38
CA ILE A 335 4.98 9.60 25.43
C ILE A 335 4.09 9.36 24.19
N VAL A 336 3.34 10.37 23.74
CA VAL A 336 2.52 10.26 22.52
C VAL A 336 3.38 10.03 21.30
N ILE A 337 4.44 10.83 21.11
CA ILE A 337 5.34 10.70 19.96
C ILE A 337 6.06 9.35 19.96
N SER A 338 6.64 8.93 21.10
CA SER A 338 7.28 7.62 21.20
C SER A 338 6.30 6.44 21.03
N GLY A 339 5.05 6.62 21.45
CA GLY A 339 3.95 5.69 21.17
C GLY A 339 3.65 5.59 19.68
N LEU A 340 3.53 6.74 19.00
CA LEU A 340 3.30 6.83 17.57
C LEU A 340 4.45 6.21 16.77
N GLU A 341 5.70 6.54 17.11
CA GLU A 341 6.89 5.96 16.48
C GLU A 341 6.92 4.43 16.60
N ARG A 342 6.53 3.89 17.76
CA ARG A 342 6.45 2.44 17.98
C ARG A 342 5.39 1.78 17.10
N VAL A 343 4.21 2.40 16.99
CA VAL A 343 3.13 1.90 16.11
C VAL A 343 3.58 1.98 14.65
N LEU A 344 4.08 3.14 14.22
CA LEU A 344 4.62 3.37 12.88
C LEU A 344 5.73 2.37 12.52
N GLY A 345 6.60 2.03 13.47
CA GLY A 345 7.67 1.05 13.30
C GLY A 345 7.18 -0.35 12.90
N THR A 346 5.96 -0.74 13.30
CA THR A 346 5.34 -2.02 12.92
C THR A 346 4.67 -2.00 11.54
N MET A 347 4.40 -0.82 10.98
CA MET A 347 3.64 -0.68 9.73
C MET A 347 4.57 -0.69 8.52
N SER A 348 4.37 -1.63 7.58
CA SER A 348 5.12 -1.72 6.32
C SER A 348 4.36 -1.23 5.10
N GLU A 349 3.05 -1.02 5.24
CA GLU A 349 2.18 -0.60 4.14
C GLU A 349 2.08 0.93 4.07
N PHE A 350 2.46 1.49 2.91
CA PHE A 350 2.49 2.94 2.69
C PHE A 350 1.11 3.58 2.85
N LYS A 351 0.06 2.94 2.32
CA LYS A 351 -1.32 3.40 2.41
C LYS A 351 -1.80 3.47 3.87
N GLY A 352 -1.56 2.43 4.66
CA GLY A 352 -1.92 2.39 6.08
C GLY A 352 -1.24 3.51 6.89
N ILE A 353 0.03 3.81 6.61
CA ILE A 353 0.75 4.92 7.27
C ILE A 353 0.12 6.26 6.93
N VAL A 354 -0.27 6.47 5.67
CA VAL A 354 -0.94 7.70 5.25
C VAL A 354 -2.35 7.82 5.83
N GLU A 355 -3.11 6.73 5.93
CA GLU A 355 -4.42 6.75 6.61
C GLU A 355 -4.27 7.11 8.10
N LEU A 356 -3.25 6.57 8.77
CA LEU A 356 -2.92 6.94 10.15
C LEU A 356 -2.51 8.42 10.25
N ARG A 357 -1.68 8.90 9.31
CA ARG A 357 -1.32 10.33 9.19
C ARG A 357 -2.56 11.20 9.13
N THR A 358 -3.47 10.89 8.21
CA THR A 358 -4.70 11.66 8.00
C THR A 358 -5.50 11.76 9.30
N ARG A 359 -5.74 10.63 9.98
CA ARG A 359 -6.52 10.62 11.22
C ARG A 359 -5.84 11.37 12.37
N VAL A 360 -4.54 11.13 12.57
CA VAL A 360 -3.79 11.76 13.67
C VAL A 360 -3.70 13.28 13.49
N LEU A 361 -3.46 13.73 12.26
CA LEU A 361 -3.39 15.16 11.95
C LEU A 361 -4.78 15.83 12.01
N GLN A 362 -5.84 15.17 11.55
CA GLN A 362 -7.21 15.69 11.69
C GLN A 362 -7.61 15.89 13.15
N LEU A 363 -7.31 14.91 14.01
CA LEU A 363 -7.55 15.04 15.46
C LEU A 363 -6.71 16.15 16.08
N TRP A 364 -5.44 16.29 15.67
CA TRP A 364 -4.59 17.35 16.17
C TRP A 364 -5.03 18.74 15.71
N ILE A 365 -5.50 18.88 14.47
CA ILE A 365 -5.94 20.17 13.93
C ILE A 365 -7.21 20.64 14.65
N GLY A 366 -8.24 19.79 14.76
CA GLY A 366 -9.52 20.21 15.37
C GLY A 366 -9.45 20.51 16.88
N ASP A 367 -8.59 19.81 17.63
CA ASP A 367 -8.51 19.97 19.09
C ASP A 367 -7.20 20.63 19.59
N GLY A 368 -6.15 20.69 18.76
CA GLY A 368 -4.83 21.22 19.13
C GLY A 368 -4.82 22.74 19.31
N ALA A 369 -5.57 23.48 18.48
CA ALA A 369 -5.69 24.94 18.60
C ALA A 369 -6.36 25.39 19.90
N ARG A 370 -7.20 24.54 20.48
CA ARG A 370 -7.97 24.84 21.69
C ARG A 370 -7.08 24.85 22.94
N ALA A 371 -5.99 24.08 22.94
CA ALA A 371 -5.11 23.91 24.09
C ALA A 371 -4.16 25.11 24.28
N ARG A 372 -4.63 26.18 24.95
CA ARG A 372 -3.82 27.39 25.21
C ARG A 372 -2.58 27.09 26.07
N GLY A 373 -1.42 27.64 25.71
CA GLY A 373 -0.16 27.44 26.46
C GLY A 373 0.75 26.34 25.89
N PHE A 374 0.36 25.74 24.77
CA PHE A 374 1.23 24.97 23.88
C PHE A 374 1.41 25.75 22.59
N ASP A 375 2.59 25.63 21.97
CA ASP A 375 2.77 26.02 20.57
C ASP A 375 2.21 24.89 19.70
N PRO A 376 1.07 25.08 19.00
CA PRO A 376 0.45 24.02 18.19
C PRO A 376 1.36 23.56 17.05
N SER A 377 2.22 24.46 16.56
CA SER A 377 3.15 24.18 15.46
C SER A 377 4.25 23.21 15.86
N GLU A 378 4.78 23.31 17.10
CA GLU A 378 5.86 22.47 17.58
C GLU A 378 5.46 20.98 17.63
N MET A 379 4.27 20.69 18.14
CA MET A 379 3.76 19.32 18.21
C MET A 379 3.36 18.80 16.83
N LEU A 380 2.75 19.65 15.98
CA LEU A 380 2.46 19.31 14.60
C LEU A 380 3.74 18.88 13.86
N ASP A 381 4.83 19.64 14.01
CA ASP A 381 6.12 19.32 13.39
C ASP A 381 6.73 18.02 13.93
N ARG A 382 6.57 17.71 15.22
CA ARG A 382 7.01 16.43 15.79
C ARG A 382 6.22 15.25 15.20
N LEU A 383 4.89 15.39 15.07
CA LEU A 383 4.03 14.38 14.44
C LEU A 383 4.40 14.18 12.96
N ARG A 384 4.56 15.28 12.21
CA ARG A 384 4.99 15.27 10.80
C ARG A 384 6.34 14.58 10.64
N ARG A 385 7.35 14.95 11.44
CA ARG A 385 8.68 14.33 11.41
C ARG A 385 8.63 12.82 11.64
N ALA A 386 7.92 12.36 12.68
CA ALA A 386 7.81 10.92 12.98
C ALA A 386 7.16 10.12 11.84
N ILE A 387 6.08 10.65 11.27
CA ILE A 387 5.35 10.03 10.17
C ILE A 387 6.17 10.04 8.88
N ASN A 388 6.72 11.18 8.49
CA ASN A 388 7.51 11.32 7.27
C ASN A 388 8.79 10.48 7.33
N ALA A 389 9.46 10.42 8.49
CA ALA A 389 10.60 9.53 8.68
C ALA A 389 10.24 8.06 8.41
N ARG A 390 9.06 7.60 8.87
CA ARG A 390 8.61 6.25 8.57
C ARG A 390 8.25 6.06 7.09
N LEU A 391 7.54 7.02 6.47
CA LEU A 391 7.20 6.95 5.05
C LEU A 391 8.46 6.86 4.18
N LEU A 392 9.48 7.68 4.47
CA LEU A 392 10.77 7.66 3.79
C LEU A 392 11.51 6.32 4.00
N ALA A 393 11.50 5.77 5.21
CA ALA A 393 12.12 4.46 5.46
C ALA A 393 11.42 3.31 4.70
N VAL A 394 10.09 3.31 4.65
CA VAL A 394 9.32 2.31 3.88
C VAL A 394 9.53 2.48 2.38
N LEU A 395 9.62 3.72 1.91
CA LEU A 395 9.93 4.06 0.52
C LEU A 395 11.27 3.46 0.09
N GLU A 396 12.33 3.66 0.89
CA GLU A 396 13.66 3.11 0.63
C GLU A 396 13.65 1.59 0.54
N VAL A 397 12.92 0.90 1.43
CA VAL A 397 12.78 -0.56 1.40
C VAL A 397 12.04 -1.01 0.13
N LYS A 398 10.97 -0.31 -0.27
CA LYS A 398 10.20 -0.64 -1.48
C LYS A 398 11.00 -0.42 -2.77
N VAL A 399 11.66 0.72 -2.90
CA VAL A 399 12.56 1.01 -4.04
C VAL A 399 13.71 0.02 -4.08
N GLY A 400 14.29 -0.30 -2.93
CA GLY A 400 15.37 -1.28 -2.80
C GLY A 400 15.03 -2.66 -3.35
N LYS A 401 13.76 -3.09 -3.38
CA LYS A 401 13.34 -4.38 -3.96
C LYS A 401 13.62 -4.51 -5.46
N LEU A 402 13.97 -3.43 -6.17
CA LEU A 402 14.43 -3.50 -7.56
C LEU A 402 15.62 -4.47 -7.74
N HIS A 403 16.46 -4.65 -6.71
CA HIS A 403 17.57 -5.61 -6.75
C HIS A 403 17.12 -7.06 -7.01
N LEU A 404 15.85 -7.41 -6.72
CA LEU A 404 15.29 -8.73 -6.99
C LEU A 404 15.30 -9.05 -8.48
N VAL A 405 15.07 -8.07 -9.36
CA VAL A 405 15.15 -8.25 -10.82
C VAL A 405 16.56 -8.70 -11.21
N GLY A 406 17.59 -8.07 -10.66
CA GLY A 406 18.98 -8.49 -10.88
C GLY A 406 19.30 -9.85 -10.26
N SER A 407 18.61 -10.25 -9.18
CA SER A 407 18.73 -11.59 -8.60
C SER A 407 18.07 -12.66 -9.46
N GLU A 408 16.89 -12.40 -10.02
CA GLU A 408 16.23 -13.29 -10.97
C GLU A 408 17.06 -13.47 -12.23
N VAL A 409 17.60 -12.38 -12.80
CA VAL A 409 18.52 -12.45 -13.95
C VAL A 409 19.76 -13.28 -13.61
N ALA A 410 20.37 -13.08 -12.43
CA ALA A 410 21.50 -13.88 -12.00
C ALA A 410 21.15 -15.36 -11.83
N ALA A 411 19.98 -15.68 -11.27
CA ALA A 411 19.52 -17.05 -11.09
C ALA A 411 19.32 -17.76 -12.44
N THR A 412 18.70 -17.08 -13.41
CA THR A 412 18.54 -17.58 -14.78
C THR A 412 19.89 -17.83 -15.45
N LEU A 413 20.83 -16.88 -15.37
CA LEU A 413 22.16 -17.04 -15.98
C LEU A 413 22.98 -18.15 -15.31
N ASN A 414 22.83 -18.36 -14.00
CA ASN A 414 23.56 -19.42 -13.27
C ASN A 414 22.99 -20.82 -13.49
N SER A 415 21.73 -20.93 -13.91
CA SER A 415 21.04 -22.20 -14.17
C SER A 415 20.80 -22.44 -15.67
N TRP A 416 21.52 -21.71 -16.52
CA TRP A 416 21.36 -21.73 -17.97
C TRP A 416 21.53 -23.14 -18.55
N ARG A 417 20.62 -23.52 -19.45
CA ARG A 417 20.64 -24.79 -20.19
C ARG A 417 20.19 -24.53 -21.62
N GLU A 418 21.10 -24.74 -22.56
CA GLU A 418 20.83 -24.63 -23.99
C GLU A 418 19.66 -25.52 -24.41
N GLY A 419 18.77 -24.98 -25.25
CA GLY A 419 17.55 -25.64 -25.73
C GLY A 419 16.42 -25.75 -24.69
N VAL A 420 16.62 -25.26 -23.46
CA VAL A 420 15.61 -25.28 -22.39
C VAL A 420 15.32 -23.88 -21.87
N THR A 421 16.35 -23.11 -21.49
CA THR A 421 16.16 -21.76 -20.94
C THR A 421 15.90 -20.69 -22.01
N ASP A 422 16.35 -20.95 -23.22
CA ASP A 422 16.20 -20.14 -24.44
C ASP A 422 15.06 -20.62 -25.35
N ALA A 423 14.48 -21.79 -25.06
CA ALA A 423 13.37 -22.37 -25.81
C ALA A 423 12.19 -21.39 -25.93
N GLN A 424 11.58 -21.38 -27.10
CA GLN A 424 10.37 -20.62 -27.41
C GLN A 424 9.25 -21.62 -27.70
N GLU A 425 8.28 -21.77 -26.78
CA GLU A 425 7.12 -22.66 -26.93
C GLU A 425 6.32 -22.30 -28.19
N SER A 426 5.84 -23.28 -28.96
CA SER A 426 5.01 -23.00 -30.14
C SER A 426 3.63 -22.50 -29.72
N LEU A 427 3.06 -21.56 -30.47
CA LEU A 427 1.66 -21.14 -30.28
C LEU A 427 0.68 -22.31 -30.48
N TRP A 428 1.14 -23.35 -31.18
CA TRP A 428 0.36 -24.50 -31.62
C TRP A 428 0.74 -25.78 -30.88
N ASP A 429 1.46 -25.71 -29.77
CA ASP A 429 1.73 -26.88 -28.93
C ASP A 429 0.45 -27.34 -28.22
N GLU A 430 0.29 -28.65 -28.03
CA GLU A 430 -0.93 -29.27 -27.46
C GLU A 430 -1.32 -28.67 -26.10
N ASP A 431 -0.35 -28.31 -25.26
CA ASP A 431 -0.56 -27.72 -23.94
C ASP A 431 -1.26 -26.34 -23.98
N THR A 432 -1.12 -25.61 -25.10
CA THR A 432 -1.76 -24.30 -25.30
C THR A 432 -3.27 -24.41 -25.55
N TYR A 433 -3.75 -25.59 -25.96
CA TYR A 433 -5.16 -25.84 -26.26
C TYR A 433 -5.99 -26.24 -25.03
N ASP A 434 -5.34 -26.57 -23.91
CA ASP A 434 -5.99 -26.91 -22.63
C ASP A 434 -6.40 -25.68 -21.80
N MET A 435 -6.29 -24.46 -22.37
CA MET A 435 -6.70 -23.23 -21.68
C MET A 435 -8.23 -23.08 -21.61
N ASP A 436 -8.74 -22.81 -20.40
CA ASP A 436 -10.17 -22.61 -20.12
C ASP A 436 -10.75 -21.44 -20.96
N LEU A 437 -11.68 -21.77 -21.87
CA LEU A 437 -12.31 -20.87 -22.85
C LEU A 437 -13.05 -19.68 -22.22
N SER A 438 -13.38 -19.75 -20.93
CA SER A 438 -14.10 -18.70 -20.21
C SER A 438 -13.31 -17.38 -20.09
N ASN A 439 -11.98 -17.42 -20.08
CA ASN A 439 -11.07 -16.26 -20.12
C ASN A 439 -9.93 -16.41 -21.17
N GLY A 440 -10.01 -17.43 -22.02
CA GLY A 440 -8.94 -17.84 -22.93
C GLY A 440 -8.51 -16.77 -23.94
N VAL A 441 -9.39 -15.85 -24.36
CA VAL A 441 -9.03 -14.81 -25.34
C VAL A 441 -8.00 -13.82 -24.80
N ALA A 442 -8.15 -13.37 -23.55
CA ALA A 442 -7.20 -12.44 -22.94
C ALA A 442 -5.83 -13.10 -22.72
N ALA A 443 -5.83 -14.37 -22.31
CA ALA A 443 -4.62 -15.15 -22.14
C ALA A 443 -3.94 -15.46 -23.48
N PHE A 444 -4.70 -15.81 -24.52
CA PHE A 444 -4.18 -15.99 -25.87
C PHE A 444 -3.56 -14.70 -26.42
N LEU A 445 -4.23 -13.55 -26.27
CA LEU A 445 -3.66 -12.26 -26.65
C LEU A 445 -2.37 -11.94 -25.89
N GLN A 446 -2.30 -12.24 -24.59
CA GLN A 446 -1.08 -12.11 -23.80
C GLN A 446 0.03 -13.04 -24.30
N ASN A 447 -0.27 -14.28 -24.69
CA ASN A 447 0.70 -15.22 -25.25
C ASN A 447 1.22 -14.75 -26.61
N VAL A 448 0.33 -14.26 -27.49
CA VAL A 448 0.71 -13.66 -28.77
C VAL A 448 1.60 -12.45 -28.56
N MET A 449 1.22 -11.52 -27.67
CA MET A 449 2.06 -10.36 -27.34
C MET A 449 3.41 -10.78 -26.75
N SER A 450 3.42 -11.73 -25.82
CA SER A 450 4.64 -12.25 -25.20
C SER A 450 5.60 -12.80 -26.26
N ARG A 451 5.09 -13.54 -27.24
CA ARG A 451 5.87 -14.05 -28.37
C ARG A 451 6.36 -12.96 -29.32
N MET A 452 5.54 -11.95 -29.62
CA MET A 452 5.97 -10.79 -30.43
C MET A 452 7.13 -10.03 -29.78
N TYR A 453 7.22 -10.06 -28.45
CA TYR A 453 8.33 -9.53 -27.68
C TYR A 453 9.39 -10.60 -27.32
N GLY A 454 9.34 -11.81 -27.88
CA GLY A 454 10.32 -12.86 -27.61
C GLY A 454 10.39 -13.32 -26.14
N ARG A 455 9.34 -13.09 -25.35
CA ARG A 455 9.29 -13.46 -23.93
C ARG A 455 9.05 -14.96 -23.78
N ASN A 456 10.12 -15.69 -23.49
CA ASN A 456 10.02 -17.06 -22.98
C ASN A 456 9.83 -17.07 -21.45
N ASP A 457 9.72 -18.25 -20.83
CA ASP A 457 9.56 -18.40 -19.38
C ASP A 457 10.66 -17.65 -18.59
N ALA A 458 11.91 -17.74 -19.04
CA ALA A 458 13.05 -17.07 -18.42
C ALA A 458 12.93 -15.53 -18.46
N VAL A 459 12.61 -14.95 -19.61
CA VAL A 459 12.38 -13.50 -19.75
C VAL A 459 11.16 -13.07 -18.95
N SER A 460 10.08 -13.86 -19.00
CA SER A 460 8.82 -13.56 -18.32
C SER A 460 9.00 -13.48 -16.80
N LYS A 461 9.81 -14.34 -16.19
CA LYS A 461 10.13 -14.26 -14.75
C LYS A 461 10.78 -12.93 -14.38
N ALA A 462 11.80 -12.50 -15.12
CA ALA A 462 12.49 -11.23 -14.88
C ALA A 462 11.56 -10.01 -15.12
N VAL A 463 10.79 -10.04 -16.21
CA VAL A 463 9.86 -8.96 -16.59
C VAL A 463 8.69 -8.86 -15.61
N ASN A 464 8.12 -9.98 -15.18
CA ASN A 464 7.05 -10.00 -14.18
C ASN A 464 7.56 -9.53 -12.81
N CYS A 465 8.80 -9.89 -12.44
CA CYS A 465 9.45 -9.35 -11.25
C CYS A 465 9.53 -7.83 -11.31
N TYR A 466 10.00 -7.27 -12.44
CA TYR A 466 10.05 -5.83 -12.66
C TYR A 466 8.66 -5.17 -12.66
N ALA A 467 7.67 -5.75 -13.35
CA ALA A 467 6.31 -5.23 -13.42
C ALA A 467 5.64 -5.19 -12.04
N SER A 468 5.82 -6.25 -11.23
CA SER A 468 5.31 -6.29 -9.85
C SER A 468 5.93 -5.20 -8.98
N TRP A 469 7.24 -4.96 -9.11
CA TRP A 469 7.92 -3.87 -8.43
C TRP A 469 7.43 -2.50 -8.92
N ARG A 470 7.24 -2.34 -10.23
CA ARG A 470 6.75 -1.10 -10.84
C ARG A 470 5.38 -0.71 -10.31
N HIS A 471 4.45 -1.65 -10.20
CA HIS A 471 3.14 -1.41 -9.59
C HIS A 471 3.25 -0.90 -8.14
N VAL A 472 4.17 -1.45 -7.34
CA VAL A 472 4.40 -0.98 -5.96
C VAL A 472 4.91 0.46 -5.92
N ILE A 473 5.68 0.90 -6.92
CA ILE A 473 6.14 2.29 -7.05
C ILE A 473 5.03 3.21 -7.57
N ASP A 474 4.24 2.75 -8.55
CA ASP A 474 3.08 3.50 -9.04
C ASP A 474 2.04 3.74 -7.93
N ASP A 475 1.85 2.78 -7.02
CA ASP A 475 1.02 2.94 -5.83
C ASP A 475 1.55 4.05 -4.89
N VAL A 476 2.87 4.14 -4.73
CA VAL A 476 3.49 5.21 -3.93
C VAL A 476 3.25 6.56 -4.60
N ASP A 477 3.44 6.66 -5.92
CA ASP A 477 3.16 7.88 -6.69
C ASP A 477 1.68 8.29 -6.56
N GLY A 478 0.76 7.33 -6.63
CA GLY A 478 -0.66 7.56 -6.40
C GLY A 478 -0.96 8.13 -5.01
N VAL A 479 -0.26 7.65 -3.98
CA VAL A 479 -0.41 8.18 -2.61
C VAL A 479 0.22 9.57 -2.46
N VAL A 480 1.37 9.84 -3.08
CA VAL A 480 1.98 11.19 -3.08
C VAL A 480 1.05 12.20 -3.76
N GLU A 481 0.43 11.83 -4.87
CA GLU A 481 -0.57 12.67 -5.54
C GLU A 481 -1.85 12.85 -4.71
N HIS A 482 -2.25 11.84 -3.93
CA HIS A 482 -3.33 11.99 -2.97
C HIS A 482 -2.97 13.00 -1.86
N LEU A 483 -1.76 12.92 -1.30
CA LEU A 483 -1.28 13.84 -0.28
C LEU A 483 -1.27 15.30 -0.77
N LYS A 484 -0.85 15.56 -2.02
CA LYS A 484 -0.89 16.91 -2.62
C LYS A 484 -2.29 17.50 -2.72
N LYS A 485 -3.31 16.65 -2.87
CA LYS A 485 -4.71 17.07 -3.03
C LYS A 485 -5.46 17.21 -1.71
N GLN A 486 -4.88 16.77 -0.60
CA GLN A 486 -5.50 16.89 0.72
C GLN A 486 -5.60 18.36 1.14
N ARG A 487 -6.76 18.71 1.70
CA ARG A 487 -7.02 20.01 2.34
C ARG A 487 -7.07 19.84 3.84
N TRP A 488 -6.51 20.82 4.55
CA TRP A 488 -6.32 20.83 6.00
C TRP A 488 -6.99 22.06 6.61
N ASP A 489 -8.26 22.23 6.30
CA ASP A 489 -9.10 23.30 6.82
C ASP A 489 -9.72 22.83 8.15
N ASP A 490 -9.75 23.70 9.15
CA ASP A 490 -10.54 23.47 10.37
C ASP A 490 -11.93 24.08 10.12
N ASP A 491 -13.02 23.32 10.28
CA ASP A 491 -14.39 23.79 10.05
C ASP A 491 -14.85 24.84 11.11
N ILE A 492 -13.95 25.26 12.00
CA ILE A 492 -14.21 26.14 13.13
C ILE A 492 -13.71 27.55 12.77
N GLU A 493 -14.59 28.36 12.17
CA GLU A 493 -14.33 29.71 11.61
C GLU A 493 -13.75 30.76 12.59
N ASP A 494 -13.54 30.46 13.88
CA ASP A 494 -13.36 31.47 14.94
C ASP A 494 -12.06 31.36 15.78
N LEU A 495 -11.09 30.47 15.47
CA LEU A 495 -9.95 30.21 16.37
C LEU A 495 -8.53 30.35 15.80
N GLU A 496 -8.32 30.21 14.48
CA GLU A 496 -6.98 30.23 13.88
C GLU A 496 -6.82 31.37 12.87
N ASP A 497 -5.67 32.05 12.88
CA ASP A 497 -5.33 33.10 11.91
C ASP A 497 -5.13 32.47 10.51
N ASP A 498 -5.62 33.14 9.44
CA ASP A 498 -5.50 32.68 8.05
C ASP A 498 -4.05 32.31 7.65
N ASP A 499 -3.06 33.07 8.15
CA ASP A 499 -1.63 32.84 7.92
C ASP A 499 -1.17 31.47 8.47
N VAL A 500 -1.74 31.02 9.59
CA VAL A 500 -1.42 29.72 10.22
C VAL A 500 -2.02 28.57 9.41
N ILE A 501 -3.23 28.77 8.88
CA ILE A 501 -3.91 27.80 8.00
C ILE A 501 -3.12 27.65 6.70
N GLU A 502 -2.69 28.75 6.09
CA GLU A 502 -1.90 28.73 4.85
C GLU A 502 -0.54 28.06 5.06
N ALA A 503 0.18 28.41 6.13
CA ALA A 503 1.47 27.79 6.48
C ALA A 503 1.33 26.28 6.71
N ARG A 504 0.26 25.84 7.39
CA ARG A 504 -0.04 24.41 7.59
C ARG A 504 -0.32 23.70 6.26
N GLN A 505 -1.13 24.30 5.41
CA GLN A 505 -1.49 23.73 4.11
C GLN A 505 -0.27 23.64 3.19
N GLU A 506 0.62 24.63 3.22
CA GLU A 506 1.92 24.60 2.54
C GLU A 506 2.77 23.44 3.04
N ALA A 507 2.92 23.32 4.36
CA ALA A 507 3.78 22.31 4.95
C ALA A 507 3.28 20.86 4.72
N LEU A 508 1.97 20.62 4.83
CA LEU A 508 1.38 19.28 4.75
C LEU A 508 1.07 18.81 3.31
N SER A 509 0.74 19.73 2.41
CA SER A 509 0.29 19.40 1.05
C SER A 509 1.28 19.81 -0.05
N LYS A 510 2.28 20.65 0.25
CA LYS A 510 3.39 20.94 -0.69
C LYS A 510 4.72 20.37 -0.20
N ASP A 511 5.18 20.74 1.00
CA ASP A 511 6.53 20.40 1.46
C ASP A 511 6.70 18.89 1.73
N ASP A 512 5.80 18.30 2.52
CA ASP A 512 5.88 16.86 2.83
C ASP A 512 5.84 15.98 1.56
N PRO A 513 4.91 16.20 0.60
CA PRO A 513 4.89 15.43 -0.65
C PRO A 513 6.08 15.72 -1.57
N ALA A 514 6.59 16.96 -1.58
CA ALA A 514 7.79 17.31 -2.34
C ALA A 514 9.03 16.58 -1.81
N ALA A 515 9.23 16.55 -0.48
CA ALA A 515 10.32 15.83 0.15
C ALA A 515 10.24 14.30 -0.11
N LEU A 516 9.03 13.72 -0.09
CA LEU A 516 8.82 12.32 -0.47
C LEU A 516 9.17 12.06 -1.94
N ARG A 517 8.80 12.98 -2.84
CA ARG A 517 9.09 12.84 -4.28
C ARG A 517 10.57 12.98 -4.57
N GLU A 518 11.23 13.99 -4.00
CA GLU A 518 12.68 14.18 -4.13
C GLU A 518 13.44 12.95 -3.61
N ARG A 519 13.03 12.41 -2.45
CA ARG A 519 13.65 11.19 -1.93
C ARG A 519 13.38 9.97 -2.83
N LEU A 520 12.18 9.84 -3.38
CA LEU A 520 11.84 8.77 -4.33
C LEU A 520 12.75 8.85 -5.56
N ASP A 521 12.89 10.03 -6.16
CA ASP A 521 13.69 10.22 -7.36
C ASP A 521 15.18 9.90 -7.08
N VAL A 522 15.75 10.40 -5.98
CA VAL A 522 17.15 10.10 -5.56
C VAL A 522 17.36 8.61 -5.26
N THR A 523 16.39 7.94 -4.64
CA THR A 523 16.52 6.51 -4.31
C THR A 523 16.34 5.62 -5.53
N LEU A 524 15.45 6.00 -6.46
CA LEU A 524 15.29 5.33 -7.76
C LEU A 524 16.57 5.42 -8.58
N GLU A 525 17.17 6.60 -8.72
CA GLU A 525 18.44 6.77 -9.43
C GLU A 525 19.54 5.84 -8.89
N LYS A 526 19.68 5.77 -7.56
CA LYS A 526 20.64 4.87 -6.91
C LYS A 526 20.33 3.40 -7.18
N ALA A 527 19.05 3.01 -7.11
CA ALA A 527 18.62 1.63 -7.32
C ALA A 527 18.83 1.17 -8.78
N PHE A 528 18.52 2.02 -9.76
CA PHE A 528 18.76 1.73 -11.18
C PHE A 528 20.25 1.66 -11.50
N LYS A 529 21.06 2.56 -10.95
CA LYS A 529 22.52 2.50 -11.09
C LYS A 529 23.10 1.21 -10.52
N ALA A 530 22.61 0.76 -9.37
CA ALA A 530 23.02 -0.51 -8.77
C ALA A 530 22.57 -1.72 -9.62
N LEU A 531 21.35 -1.67 -10.19
CA LEU A 531 20.87 -2.71 -11.11
C LEU A 531 21.72 -2.76 -12.38
N GLU A 532 22.02 -1.61 -12.99
CA GLU A 532 22.86 -1.51 -14.19
C GLU A 532 24.25 -2.09 -13.96
N GLN A 533 24.90 -1.70 -12.86
CA GLN A 533 26.20 -2.25 -12.46
C GLN A 533 26.15 -3.77 -12.27
N ARG A 534 25.07 -4.28 -11.65
CA ARG A 534 24.89 -5.72 -11.46
C ARG A 534 24.70 -6.46 -12.78
N LEU A 535 23.87 -5.93 -13.68
CA LEU A 535 23.65 -6.53 -15.01
C LEU A 535 24.95 -6.50 -15.84
N ALA A 536 25.71 -5.40 -15.77
CA ALA A 536 27.00 -5.28 -16.45
C ALA A 536 28.03 -6.28 -15.92
N ALA A 537 28.10 -6.47 -14.59
CA ALA A 537 28.97 -7.46 -13.97
C ALA A 537 28.60 -8.90 -14.39
N LEU A 538 27.31 -9.25 -14.35
CA LEU A 538 26.82 -10.55 -14.79
C LEU A 538 27.14 -10.81 -16.27
N TRP A 539 27.04 -9.78 -17.12
CA TRP A 539 27.41 -9.89 -18.52
C TRP A 539 28.92 -10.10 -18.71
N ALA A 540 29.75 -9.30 -18.04
CA ALA A 540 31.21 -9.39 -18.14
C ALA A 540 31.76 -10.77 -17.72
N GLU A 541 31.15 -11.41 -16.71
CA GLU A 541 31.51 -12.77 -16.28
C GLU A 541 31.18 -13.86 -17.31
N ARG A 542 30.22 -13.60 -18.21
CA ARG A 542 29.65 -14.58 -19.14
C ARG A 542 29.97 -14.32 -20.61
N GLU A 543 30.48 -13.13 -20.94
CA GLU A 543 30.78 -12.73 -22.32
C GLU A 543 31.72 -13.72 -23.05
N GLY A 544 32.64 -14.37 -22.32
CA GLY A 544 33.57 -15.36 -22.88
C GLY A 544 33.03 -16.79 -23.00
N GLY A 545 31.83 -17.08 -22.52
CA GLY A 545 31.26 -18.44 -22.53
C GLY A 545 30.78 -18.90 -23.91
N ALA A 546 30.64 -20.22 -24.09
CA ALA A 546 30.06 -20.81 -25.30
C ALA A 546 28.62 -20.31 -25.52
N ASP A 547 27.81 -20.28 -24.45
CA ASP A 547 26.41 -19.86 -24.48
C ASP A 547 26.21 -18.32 -24.52
N SER A 548 27.27 -17.56 -24.82
CA SER A 548 27.24 -16.09 -24.75
C SER A 548 26.27 -15.45 -25.77
N GLY A 549 26.01 -16.11 -26.90
CA GLY A 549 25.02 -15.69 -27.89
C GLY A 549 23.58 -15.70 -27.35
N PRO A 550 23.04 -16.86 -26.96
CA PRO A 550 21.70 -16.98 -26.36
C PRO A 550 21.52 -16.13 -25.09
N MET A 551 22.54 -16.04 -24.24
CA MET A 551 22.51 -15.17 -23.05
C MET A 551 22.43 -13.68 -23.42
N ALA A 552 23.12 -13.24 -24.48
CA ALA A 552 23.01 -11.86 -24.97
C ALA A 552 21.58 -11.53 -25.44
N MET A 553 20.94 -12.46 -26.16
CA MET A 553 19.56 -12.31 -26.61
C MET A 553 18.59 -12.17 -25.43
N PHE A 554 18.75 -13.00 -24.40
CA PHE A 554 17.99 -12.90 -23.15
C PHE A 554 18.16 -11.54 -22.47
N LEU A 555 19.40 -11.07 -22.31
CA LEU A 555 19.68 -9.77 -21.67
C LEU A 555 19.14 -8.59 -22.48
N VAL A 556 19.22 -8.61 -23.81
CA VAL A 556 18.63 -7.57 -24.68
C VAL A 556 17.12 -7.49 -24.48
N ARG A 557 16.43 -8.63 -24.38
CA ARG A 557 14.97 -8.68 -24.14
C ARG A 557 14.60 -8.10 -22.78
N VAL A 558 15.30 -8.52 -21.72
CA VAL A 558 15.07 -8.01 -20.35
C VAL A 558 15.35 -6.51 -20.28
N LEU A 559 16.47 -6.04 -20.84
CA LEU A 559 16.81 -4.62 -20.89
C LEU A 559 15.77 -3.81 -21.64
N ARG A 560 15.30 -4.30 -22.80
CA ARG A 560 14.27 -3.63 -23.58
C ARG A 560 12.98 -3.49 -22.77
N ASP A 561 12.50 -4.56 -22.13
CA ASP A 561 11.27 -4.53 -21.34
C ASP A 561 11.38 -3.65 -20.07
N VAL A 562 12.54 -3.61 -19.42
CA VAL A 562 12.78 -2.66 -18.32
C VAL A 562 12.81 -1.21 -18.84
N ARG A 563 13.45 -0.99 -20.00
CA ARG A 563 13.58 0.35 -20.62
C ARG A 563 12.25 0.93 -21.12
N THR A 564 11.34 0.10 -21.64
CA THR A 564 10.02 0.57 -22.11
C THR A 564 9.13 1.06 -20.96
N ALA A 565 9.37 0.59 -19.74
CA ALA A 565 8.61 0.93 -18.55
C ALA A 565 9.47 1.63 -17.48
N LEU A 566 10.43 2.46 -17.88
CA LEU A 566 11.21 3.28 -16.95
C LEU A 566 10.32 4.34 -16.25
N PRO A 567 10.65 4.70 -14.99
CA PRO A 567 10.08 5.90 -14.38
C PRO A 567 10.32 7.14 -15.25
N LYS A 568 9.39 8.10 -15.22
CA LYS A 568 9.47 9.37 -15.95
C LYS A 568 10.55 10.29 -15.35
N MET A 569 11.81 9.96 -15.57
CA MET A 569 12.97 10.73 -15.13
C MET A 569 14.03 10.74 -16.23
N GLU A 570 14.50 11.93 -16.61
CA GLU A 570 15.49 12.08 -17.68
C GLU A 570 16.83 11.41 -17.32
N SER A 571 17.20 11.41 -16.03
CA SER A 571 18.42 10.78 -15.51
C SER A 571 18.49 9.27 -15.75
N LEU A 572 17.36 8.60 -15.94
CA LEU A 572 17.30 7.15 -16.21
C LEU A 572 17.35 6.79 -17.70
N GLY A 573 17.28 7.77 -18.61
CA GLY A 573 17.25 7.49 -20.06
C GLY A 573 18.47 6.69 -20.56
N GLY A 574 19.61 6.84 -19.89
CA GLY A 574 20.86 6.14 -20.18
C GLY A 574 20.93 4.67 -19.73
N PHE A 575 19.99 4.19 -18.91
CA PHE A 575 20.07 2.88 -18.25
C PHE A 575 20.37 1.70 -19.20
N GLY A 576 21.51 1.04 -19.03
CA GLY A 576 21.87 -0.17 -19.77
C GLY A 576 22.30 0.06 -21.21
N LEU A 577 22.46 1.31 -21.68
CA LEU A 577 22.90 1.58 -23.05
C LEU A 577 24.37 1.22 -23.29
N GLU A 578 25.22 1.28 -22.27
CA GLU A 578 26.66 0.98 -22.39
C GLU A 578 26.94 -0.48 -22.75
N MET A 579 26.11 -1.42 -22.29
CA MET A 579 26.26 -2.85 -22.57
C MET A 579 25.67 -3.28 -23.92
N VAL A 580 24.74 -2.50 -24.48
CA VAL A 580 24.02 -2.85 -25.72
C VAL A 580 24.96 -3.15 -26.91
N PRO A 581 26.04 -2.39 -27.17
CA PRO A 581 26.96 -2.72 -28.26
C PRO A 581 27.63 -4.09 -28.14
N SER A 582 28.10 -4.47 -26.94
CA SER A 582 28.72 -5.79 -26.70
C SER A 582 27.68 -6.91 -26.85
N LEU A 583 26.48 -6.72 -26.29
CA LEU A 583 25.37 -7.66 -26.43
C LEU A 583 24.97 -7.88 -27.90
N HIS A 584 24.79 -6.79 -28.67
CA HIS A 584 24.52 -6.88 -30.10
C HIS A 584 25.64 -7.59 -30.86
N GLY A 585 26.90 -7.36 -30.50
CA GLY A 585 28.05 -8.03 -31.11
C GLY A 585 28.02 -9.54 -30.92
N LYS A 586 27.74 -10.01 -29.70
CA LYS A 586 27.63 -11.45 -29.40
C LYS A 586 26.42 -12.10 -30.05
N MET A 587 25.25 -11.45 -29.96
CA MET A 587 24.04 -11.89 -30.65
C MET A 587 24.23 -12.00 -32.16
N ALA A 588 24.86 -11.00 -32.79
CA ALA A 588 25.10 -11.03 -34.22
C ALA A 588 26.09 -12.12 -34.62
N ARG A 589 27.15 -12.37 -33.85
CA ARG A 589 28.09 -13.48 -34.10
C ARG A 589 27.38 -14.84 -34.07
N GLU A 590 26.53 -15.08 -33.07
CA GLU A 590 25.77 -16.33 -32.94
C GLU A 590 24.98 -16.67 -34.22
N VAL A 591 24.36 -15.65 -34.82
CA VAL A 591 23.51 -15.81 -36.01
C VAL A 591 24.32 -15.91 -37.30
N VAL A 592 25.54 -15.35 -37.33
CA VAL A 592 26.37 -15.23 -38.53
C VAL A 592 27.29 -16.44 -38.73
N VAL A 593 27.75 -17.10 -37.66
CA VAL A 593 28.76 -18.18 -37.73
C VAL A 593 28.35 -19.30 -38.70
N ALA A 594 27.18 -19.93 -38.50
CA ALA A 594 26.77 -21.06 -39.33
C ALA A 594 26.55 -20.70 -40.82
N PRO A 595 25.82 -19.61 -41.17
CA PRO A 595 25.68 -19.19 -42.57
C PRO A 595 27.02 -18.87 -43.25
N VAL A 596 27.96 -18.25 -42.54
CA VAL A 596 29.28 -17.91 -43.09
C VAL A 596 30.11 -19.17 -43.32
N ASP A 597 30.16 -20.09 -42.35
CA ASP A 597 30.92 -21.34 -42.48
C ASP A 597 30.40 -22.19 -43.66
N GLU A 598 29.07 -22.31 -43.82
CA GLU A 598 28.45 -23.01 -44.93
C GLU A 598 28.74 -22.34 -46.28
N PHE A 599 28.73 -21.00 -46.32
CA PHE A 599 29.06 -20.23 -47.51
C PHE A 599 30.52 -20.39 -47.94
N VAL A 600 31.45 -20.36 -46.99
CA VAL A 600 32.88 -20.51 -47.25
C VAL A 600 33.21 -21.94 -47.70
N ALA A 601 32.66 -22.95 -47.03
CA ALA A 601 32.91 -24.36 -47.34
C ALA A 601 32.29 -24.82 -48.67
N GLY A 602 31.15 -24.22 -49.07
CA GLY A 602 30.41 -24.63 -50.27
C GLY A 602 30.55 -23.64 -51.42
N PRO A 603 29.68 -22.60 -51.51
CA PRO A 603 29.67 -21.62 -52.59
C PRO A 603 31.01 -20.99 -52.94
N LEU A 604 31.79 -20.53 -51.96
CA LEU A 604 33.05 -19.82 -52.20
C LEU A 604 34.20 -20.75 -52.61
N ALA A 605 34.19 -21.99 -52.12
CA ALA A 605 35.18 -23.01 -52.48
C ALA A 605 35.04 -23.51 -53.93
N ARG A 606 33.88 -23.29 -54.57
CA ARG A 606 33.63 -23.71 -55.96
C ARG A 606 34.41 -22.85 -56.95
N ARG A 607 35.14 -23.51 -57.85
CA ARG A 607 35.93 -22.88 -58.91
C ARG A 607 35.24 -22.89 -60.28
N THR A 608 33.97 -23.30 -60.35
CA THR A 608 33.18 -23.41 -61.58
C THR A 608 32.06 -22.38 -61.61
N VAL A 609 31.84 -21.72 -62.76
CA VAL A 609 30.74 -20.76 -62.93
C VAL A 609 29.42 -21.48 -63.16
N VAL A 610 28.62 -21.57 -62.10
CA VAL A 610 27.26 -22.11 -62.17
C VAL A 610 26.35 -21.03 -62.75
N GLY A 611 25.92 -21.20 -64.00
CA GLY A 611 24.98 -20.26 -64.66
C GLY A 611 25.52 -19.49 -65.85
N ARG A 612 26.67 -19.88 -66.43
CA ARG A 612 27.20 -19.29 -67.67
C ARG A 612 26.18 -19.22 -68.81
N ALA A 613 25.27 -20.19 -68.89
CA ALA A 613 24.19 -20.22 -69.89
C ALA A 613 23.13 -19.11 -69.73
N LEU A 614 23.13 -18.40 -68.60
CA LEU A 614 22.19 -17.29 -68.30
C LEU A 614 22.84 -15.92 -68.53
N TRP A 615 24.06 -15.88 -69.07
CA TRP A 615 24.75 -14.63 -69.34
C TRP A 615 24.11 -13.91 -70.54
N GLU A 616 23.97 -12.59 -70.44
CA GLU A 616 23.23 -11.79 -71.42
C GLU A 616 24.10 -10.68 -72.04
N GLY A 617 23.91 -10.45 -73.34
CA GLY A 617 24.52 -9.35 -74.09
C GLY A 617 25.76 -9.72 -74.90
N SER A 618 26.39 -8.71 -75.52
CA SER A 618 27.65 -8.83 -76.25
C SER A 618 28.67 -7.85 -75.68
N PRO A 619 29.75 -8.29 -75.02
CA PRO A 619 30.09 -9.68 -74.62
C PRO A 619 29.08 -10.28 -73.63
N GLU A 620 29.03 -11.62 -73.55
CA GLU A 620 28.20 -12.36 -72.59
C GLU A 620 28.63 -12.02 -71.16
N MET A 621 27.69 -11.56 -70.32
CA MET A 621 27.99 -11.17 -68.94
C MET A 621 26.99 -11.73 -67.92
N PRO A 622 27.41 -11.92 -66.67
CA PRO A 622 26.52 -12.24 -65.56
C PRO A 622 25.37 -11.23 -65.42
N SER A 623 24.14 -11.73 -65.39
CA SER A 623 22.91 -10.97 -65.12
C SER A 623 22.26 -11.34 -63.77
N VAL A 624 22.76 -12.41 -63.13
CA VAL A 624 22.20 -13.04 -61.92
C VAL A 624 23.34 -13.41 -60.96
N PRO A 625 23.16 -13.24 -59.64
CA PRO A 625 24.16 -13.68 -58.66
C PRO A 625 24.23 -15.21 -58.59
N THR A 626 25.36 -15.74 -58.13
CA THR A 626 25.52 -17.18 -57.95
C THR A 626 24.46 -17.71 -56.98
N PRO A 627 23.84 -18.89 -57.21
CA PRO A 627 22.81 -19.43 -56.32
C PRO A 627 23.23 -19.47 -54.84
N GLY A 628 24.51 -19.70 -54.57
CA GLY A 628 25.08 -19.66 -53.22
C GLY A 628 24.98 -18.31 -52.52
N MET A 629 25.01 -17.19 -53.25
CA MET A 629 24.80 -15.85 -52.68
C MET A 629 23.37 -15.69 -52.16
N PHE A 630 22.39 -16.15 -52.94
CA PHE A 630 20.99 -16.10 -52.55
C PHE A 630 20.69 -17.08 -51.39
N MET A 631 21.29 -18.28 -51.40
CA MET A 631 21.20 -19.23 -50.28
C MET A 631 21.77 -18.64 -48.99
N PHE A 632 22.95 -18.02 -49.06
CA PHE A 632 23.54 -17.34 -47.91
C PHE A 632 22.61 -16.27 -47.33
N LEU A 633 22.07 -15.37 -48.16
CA LEU A 633 21.13 -14.32 -47.70
C LEU A 633 19.85 -14.92 -47.10
N ARG A 634 19.33 -16.00 -47.70
CA ARG A 634 18.17 -16.73 -47.18
C ARG A 634 18.48 -17.33 -45.82
N ASP A 635 19.61 -18.01 -45.67
CA ASP A 635 19.96 -18.74 -44.46
C ASP A 635 20.32 -17.77 -43.32
N LEU A 636 20.99 -16.66 -43.64
CA LEU A 636 21.17 -15.55 -42.72
C LEU A 636 19.83 -14.93 -42.27
N SER A 637 18.92 -14.62 -43.22
CA SER A 637 17.60 -14.07 -42.87
C SER A 637 16.75 -15.04 -42.06
N LYS A 638 16.86 -16.36 -42.32
CA LYS A 638 16.20 -17.40 -41.52
C LYS A 638 16.80 -17.49 -40.12
N GLY A 639 18.12 -17.43 -39.99
CA GLY A 639 18.81 -17.40 -38.70
C GLY A 639 18.41 -16.19 -37.87
N MET A 640 18.32 -15.01 -38.48
CA MET A 640 17.80 -13.80 -37.82
C MET A 640 16.35 -13.99 -37.35
N GLY A 641 15.50 -14.59 -38.19
CA GLY A 641 14.11 -14.89 -37.82
C GLY A 641 13.97 -15.90 -36.69
N ALA A 642 14.81 -16.95 -36.68
CA ALA A 642 14.83 -17.99 -35.66
C ALA A 642 15.30 -17.46 -34.29
N ALA A 643 16.29 -16.57 -34.26
CA ALA A 643 16.72 -15.89 -33.04
C ALA A 643 15.61 -15.01 -32.44
N GLY A 644 14.78 -14.41 -33.31
CA GLY A 644 13.62 -13.60 -32.95
C GLY A 644 13.63 -12.24 -33.65
N MET A 645 12.52 -11.92 -34.32
CA MET A 645 12.34 -10.63 -35.02
C MET A 645 12.45 -9.42 -34.07
N ASP A 646 12.18 -9.64 -32.79
CA ASP A 646 12.11 -8.65 -31.73
C ASP A 646 13.48 -8.06 -31.32
N LEU A 647 14.57 -8.72 -31.73
CA LEU A 647 15.95 -8.37 -31.38
C LEU A 647 16.61 -7.40 -32.38
N TRP A 648 16.10 -7.32 -33.61
CA TRP A 648 16.78 -6.65 -34.72
C TRP A 648 16.40 -5.17 -34.84
N SER A 649 17.02 -4.35 -33.98
CA SER A 649 17.00 -2.90 -34.16
C SER A 649 17.92 -2.46 -35.32
N PRO A 650 17.74 -1.25 -35.91
CA PRO A 650 18.65 -0.74 -36.94
C PRO A 650 20.13 -0.72 -36.49
N ALA A 651 20.37 -0.53 -35.19
CA ALA A 651 21.72 -0.61 -34.61
C ALA A 651 22.26 -2.05 -34.59
N ALA A 652 21.43 -3.03 -34.18
CA ALA A 652 21.80 -4.44 -34.18
C ALA A 652 22.07 -4.96 -35.61
N VAL A 653 21.22 -4.59 -36.58
CA VAL A 653 21.41 -4.94 -37.99
C VAL A 653 22.71 -4.33 -38.52
N ARG A 654 23.05 -3.10 -38.16
CA ARG A 654 24.34 -2.49 -38.56
C ARG A 654 25.54 -3.27 -38.02
N VAL A 655 25.48 -3.74 -36.78
CA VAL A 655 26.54 -4.59 -36.18
C VAL A 655 26.66 -5.92 -36.94
N LEU A 656 25.53 -6.56 -37.26
CA LEU A 656 25.50 -7.79 -38.05
C LEU A 656 26.09 -7.59 -39.45
N LYS A 657 25.66 -6.54 -40.17
CA LYS A 657 26.20 -6.22 -41.51
C LYS A 657 27.71 -5.96 -41.47
N GLY A 658 28.21 -5.29 -40.42
CA GLY A 658 29.64 -5.10 -40.21
C GLY A 658 30.40 -6.41 -40.04
N LEU A 659 29.92 -7.31 -39.17
CA LEU A 659 30.54 -8.63 -38.93
C LEU A 659 30.55 -9.52 -40.18
N VAL A 660 29.43 -9.54 -40.92
CA VAL A 660 29.34 -10.28 -42.18
C VAL A 660 30.31 -9.71 -43.22
N SER A 661 30.40 -8.37 -43.30
CA SER A 661 31.32 -7.69 -44.22
C SER A 661 32.76 -8.11 -43.98
N THR A 662 33.21 -8.07 -42.72
CA THR A 662 34.59 -8.42 -42.37
C THR A 662 34.89 -9.89 -42.67
N GLN A 663 34.05 -10.81 -42.20
CA GLN A 663 34.31 -12.26 -42.34
C GLN A 663 34.26 -12.73 -43.79
N ILE A 664 33.27 -12.28 -44.57
CA ILE A 664 33.16 -12.66 -45.99
C ILE A 664 34.28 -12.03 -46.80
N CYS A 665 34.62 -10.75 -46.57
CA CYS A 665 35.70 -10.12 -47.30
C CYS A 665 37.05 -10.80 -47.04
N GLU A 666 37.34 -11.18 -45.80
CA GLU A 666 38.54 -11.93 -45.44
C GLU A 666 38.57 -13.29 -46.14
N ALA A 667 37.50 -14.08 -46.03
CA ALA A 667 37.41 -15.39 -46.70
C ALA A 667 37.55 -15.29 -48.23
N TRP A 668 37.00 -14.25 -48.85
CA TRP A 668 37.11 -14.03 -50.29
C TRP A 668 38.53 -13.62 -50.70
N ARG A 669 39.22 -12.81 -49.89
CA ARG A 669 40.63 -12.47 -50.13
C ARG A 669 41.53 -13.69 -50.03
N GLU A 670 41.29 -14.57 -49.05
CA GLU A 670 41.99 -15.86 -48.94
C GLU A 670 41.73 -16.75 -50.16
N ALA A 671 40.47 -16.87 -50.60
CA ALA A 671 40.11 -17.62 -51.80
C ALA A 671 40.77 -17.04 -53.08
N LEU A 672 40.84 -15.71 -53.19
CA LEU A 672 41.52 -15.02 -54.29
C LEU A 672 43.04 -15.26 -54.27
N GLY A 673 43.64 -15.30 -53.07
CA GLY A 673 45.02 -15.71 -52.84
C GLY A 673 45.28 -17.15 -53.26
N GLY A 674 44.40 -18.10 -52.91
CA GLY A 674 44.52 -19.52 -53.29
C GLY A 674 44.38 -19.81 -54.79
N LEU A 675 43.92 -18.84 -55.59
CA LEU A 675 43.97 -18.90 -57.07
C LEU A 675 45.35 -18.51 -57.63
N THR A 676 46.22 -17.86 -56.86
CA THR A 676 47.61 -17.56 -57.25
C THR A 676 48.51 -18.80 -57.17
N GLU A 677 48.43 -19.54 -56.06
CA GLU A 677 49.35 -20.66 -55.74
C GLU A 677 49.04 -21.93 -56.55
N ALA A 678 47.79 -22.11 -57.00
CA ALA A 678 47.40 -23.24 -57.83
C ALA A 678 47.94 -23.17 -59.26
N GLY A 679 48.36 -21.99 -59.73
CA GLY A 679 48.99 -21.79 -61.04
C GLY A 679 50.48 -22.15 -61.11
N GLU A 680 51.14 -22.35 -59.96
CA GLU A 680 52.59 -22.62 -59.90
C GLU A 680 52.94 -24.12 -59.83
N LYS A 681 51.97 -25.02 -59.58
CA LYS A 681 52.24 -26.46 -59.38
C LYS A 681 51.98 -27.38 -60.58
N SER A 682 51.60 -26.85 -61.75
CA SER A 682 51.34 -27.66 -62.95
C SER A 682 52.45 -27.52 -63.99
N GLY A 683 53.65 -28.00 -63.66
CA GLY A 683 54.78 -27.99 -64.60
C GLY A 683 56.02 -28.73 -64.12
N ASP A 684 55.96 -30.05 -64.00
CA ASP A 684 56.99 -30.94 -64.57
C ASP A 684 56.51 -32.40 -64.63
N GLY A 685 56.78 -33.08 -65.76
CA GLY A 685 56.53 -34.51 -65.99
C GLY A 685 57.46 -35.40 -65.15
N GLU A 686 57.45 -36.73 -65.21
CA GLU A 686 57.09 -37.66 -66.29
C GLU A 686 57.08 -39.10 -65.70
N ASP A 687 56.22 -39.94 -66.25
CA ASP A 687 56.37 -41.38 -66.56
C ASP A 687 57.20 -42.34 -65.64
N LYS A 688 56.53 -43.35 -65.06
CA LYS A 688 56.80 -44.80 -65.27
C LYS A 688 56.12 -45.72 -64.26
N GLY A 689 55.48 -46.77 -64.78
CA GLY A 689 55.80 -48.16 -64.40
C GLY A 689 54.99 -48.85 -63.29
N GLU A 690 54.10 -49.73 -63.75
CA GLU A 690 53.85 -51.12 -63.27
C GLU A 690 53.18 -51.43 -61.91
N GLU A 691 52.05 -52.13 -62.08
CA GLU A 691 51.60 -53.37 -61.43
C GLU A 691 51.27 -53.43 -59.93
N GLY A 692 50.02 -53.90 -59.67
CA GLY A 692 49.66 -54.52 -58.41
C GLY A 692 48.15 -54.52 -58.12
N SER A 693 47.45 -55.56 -58.61
CA SER A 693 46.26 -56.26 -58.05
C SER A 693 45.58 -55.67 -56.80
N GLN A 694 44.24 -55.61 -56.65
CA GLN A 694 43.25 -56.70 -56.74
C GLN A 694 41.85 -56.04 -56.65
N ALA A 695 40.90 -56.35 -57.55
CA ALA A 695 39.65 -57.12 -57.32
C ALA A 695 38.85 -56.68 -56.08
N GLU A 696 37.60 -56.20 -56.20
CA GLU A 696 36.34 -56.90 -56.52
C GLU A 696 35.34 -55.84 -57.06
N LYS A 697 34.69 -55.89 -58.24
CA LYS A 697 33.61 -56.79 -58.74
C LYS A 697 32.56 -57.12 -57.68
N ASP A 698 31.26 -56.88 -57.82
CA ASP A 698 30.36 -57.00 -58.96
C ASP A 698 29.27 -55.92 -58.81
N GLY A 699 28.74 -55.36 -59.90
CA GLY A 699 27.68 -55.99 -60.71
C GLY A 699 26.39 -55.25 -60.38
N GLU A 700 25.44 -55.04 -61.28
CA GLU A 700 25.22 -55.53 -62.62
C GLU A 700 24.09 -54.64 -63.17
N GLU A 701 24.21 -54.36 -64.46
CA GLU A 701 23.19 -54.18 -65.51
C GLU A 701 21.70 -53.98 -65.10
N THR A 702 20.85 -53.27 -65.83
CA THR A 702 20.71 -53.22 -67.29
C THR A 702 19.60 -52.23 -67.66
N SER A 703 19.77 -51.61 -68.84
CA SER A 703 18.77 -51.37 -69.93
C SER A 703 17.28 -51.23 -69.58
N THR A 704 16.53 -50.32 -70.17
CA THR A 704 16.28 -50.12 -71.62
C THR A 704 15.55 -48.77 -71.76
N LYS A 705 15.94 -47.85 -72.65
CA LYS A 705 15.79 -47.84 -74.13
C LYS A 705 14.40 -47.39 -74.62
N ASP A 706 14.46 -46.71 -75.76
CA ASP A 706 13.41 -46.37 -76.73
C ASP A 706 12.76 -44.98 -76.52
N ASP A 707 12.65 -44.11 -77.52
CA ASP A 707 13.04 -44.19 -78.93
C ASP A 707 12.90 -42.79 -79.58
N GLU A 708 13.76 -42.55 -80.59
CA GLU A 708 13.46 -41.97 -81.92
C GLU A 708 12.76 -40.59 -82.02
N GLU A 709 13.13 -39.67 -82.92
CA GLU A 709 13.63 -39.76 -84.30
C GLU A 709 14.27 -38.38 -84.64
N GLN A 710 15.47 -38.34 -85.22
CA GLN A 710 15.76 -38.03 -86.65
C GLN A 710 15.20 -36.67 -87.14
N THR A 711 15.94 -35.82 -87.83
CA THR A 711 16.75 -36.02 -89.05
C THR A 711 17.73 -34.83 -89.17
N ASP A 712 19.04 -35.03 -89.42
CA ASP A 712 19.65 -35.18 -90.77
C ASP A 712 19.82 -33.80 -91.45
N ASP A 713 20.90 -33.39 -92.12
CA ASP A 713 22.24 -33.89 -92.40
C ASP A 713 23.01 -32.67 -92.96
N GLY A 714 24.33 -32.78 -93.18
CA GLY A 714 24.96 -31.95 -94.23
C GLY A 714 26.29 -31.28 -93.90
N GLU A 715 27.34 -32.09 -93.86
CA GLU A 715 28.62 -31.90 -94.57
C GLU A 715 29.30 -30.51 -94.62
N LYS A 716 30.39 -30.43 -93.84
CA LYS A 716 31.68 -29.78 -94.15
C LYS A 716 32.37 -30.45 -95.37
N PRO A 717 33.57 -30.04 -95.87
CA PRO A 717 34.32 -28.77 -95.79
C PRO A 717 35.10 -28.42 -97.10
N LYS A 718 36.08 -27.49 -96.98
CA LYS A 718 37.24 -27.14 -97.85
C LYS A 718 37.05 -25.81 -98.59
N ALA A 719 38.04 -24.92 -98.70
CA ALA A 719 39.48 -25.07 -98.67
C ALA A 719 40.14 -23.69 -98.37
N GLU A 720 41.23 -23.68 -97.61
CA GLU A 720 42.56 -23.15 -98.02
C GLU A 720 42.74 -21.62 -97.89
N LEU A 721 43.90 -21.04 -97.57
CA LEU A 721 45.15 -21.43 -96.89
C LEU A 721 46.01 -20.13 -96.87
N GLY A 722 46.86 -19.98 -95.86
CA GLY A 722 48.00 -19.03 -95.85
C GLY A 722 47.74 -17.70 -95.13
N SER A 723 48.64 -17.18 -94.30
CA SER A 723 50.02 -17.56 -94.01
C SER A 723 50.52 -16.85 -92.75
N ASP A 724 51.28 -17.58 -91.94
CA ASP A 724 52.41 -17.21 -91.09
C ASP A 724 52.60 -15.74 -90.66
N ALA A 725 52.74 -15.52 -89.35
CA ALA A 725 54.06 -15.35 -88.73
C ALA A 725 53.97 -15.17 -87.20
N LYS A 726 54.91 -15.85 -86.52
CA LYS A 726 55.13 -15.90 -85.08
C LYS A 726 55.37 -14.52 -84.44
N GLY A 727 54.90 -14.40 -83.20
CA GLY A 727 55.44 -13.47 -82.20
C GLY A 727 55.14 -14.01 -80.80
N GLU A 728 56.14 -14.65 -80.20
CA GLU A 728 56.13 -15.04 -78.78
C GLU A 728 56.01 -13.80 -77.89
N ALA A 729 55.11 -13.84 -76.92
CA ALA A 729 55.22 -13.08 -75.68
C ALA A 729 54.62 -13.91 -74.55
N THR A 730 55.52 -14.51 -73.78
CA THR A 730 55.30 -15.13 -72.47
C THR A 730 54.65 -14.15 -71.49
N GLY A 731 53.46 -14.51 -71.02
CA GLY A 731 52.79 -13.93 -69.85
C GLY A 731 51.71 -14.92 -69.42
N ASN A 732 51.61 -15.20 -68.11
CA ASN A 732 50.63 -16.13 -67.51
C ASN A 732 49.20 -15.77 -67.92
N ALA A 733 48.70 -16.29 -69.04
CA ALA A 733 47.33 -16.07 -69.47
C ALA A 733 46.39 -16.88 -68.57
N LEU A 734 45.51 -16.20 -67.85
CA LEU A 734 44.39 -16.81 -67.12
C LEU A 734 43.61 -17.76 -68.04
N THR A 735 43.24 -18.95 -67.54
CA THR A 735 42.37 -19.84 -68.32
C THR A 735 40.99 -19.18 -68.50
N GLY A 736 40.30 -19.47 -69.62
CA GLY A 736 38.98 -18.88 -69.90
C GLY A 736 37.97 -19.10 -68.75
N GLU A 737 38.02 -20.26 -68.11
CA GLU A 737 37.19 -20.59 -66.95
C GLU A 737 37.53 -19.77 -65.69
N GLN A 738 38.81 -19.44 -65.48
CA GLN A 738 39.24 -18.56 -64.39
C GLN A 738 38.80 -17.11 -64.62
N ARG A 739 38.85 -16.62 -65.87
CA ARG A 739 38.34 -15.29 -66.21
C ARG A 739 36.83 -15.21 -66.02
N ASP A 740 36.09 -16.23 -66.44
CA ASP A 740 34.64 -16.30 -66.25
C ASP A 740 34.28 -16.34 -64.74
N LEU A 741 35.06 -17.06 -63.93
CA LEU A 741 34.90 -17.10 -62.48
C LEU A 741 35.11 -15.72 -61.82
N LEU A 742 36.17 -15.00 -62.21
CA LEU A 742 36.45 -13.67 -61.67
C LEU A 742 35.38 -12.64 -62.09
N LEU A 743 34.82 -12.76 -63.30
CA LEU A 743 33.68 -11.97 -63.75
C LEU A 743 32.43 -12.23 -62.89
N GLN A 744 32.11 -13.49 -62.61
CA GLN A 744 31.00 -13.84 -61.72
C GLN A 744 31.25 -13.36 -60.29
N TRP A 745 32.47 -13.52 -59.77
CA TRP A 745 32.83 -13.03 -58.44
C TRP A 745 32.73 -11.51 -58.33
N PHE A 746 33.11 -10.76 -59.37
CA PHE A 746 32.92 -9.31 -59.37
C PHE A 746 31.44 -8.92 -59.29
N PHE A 747 30.57 -9.62 -60.02
CA PHE A 747 29.12 -9.44 -59.91
C PHE A 747 28.62 -9.78 -58.50
N ASP A 748 29.02 -10.92 -57.95
CA ASP A 748 28.57 -11.39 -56.63
C ASP A 748 29.04 -10.47 -55.48
N VAL A 749 30.30 -10.00 -55.53
CA VAL A 749 30.84 -9.00 -54.59
C VAL A 749 30.07 -7.68 -54.72
N SER A 750 29.75 -7.25 -55.93
CA SER A 750 28.96 -6.02 -56.16
C SER A 750 27.52 -6.16 -55.66
N TYR A 751 26.92 -7.36 -55.77
CA TYR A 751 25.61 -7.68 -55.22
C TYR A 751 25.60 -7.66 -53.68
N PHE A 752 26.57 -8.32 -53.03
CA PHE A 752 26.71 -8.29 -51.57
C PHE A 752 27.04 -6.91 -51.03
N ARG A 753 27.82 -6.10 -51.76
CA ARG A 753 28.05 -4.70 -51.44
C ARG A 753 26.73 -3.94 -51.25
N CYS A 754 25.75 -4.14 -52.13
CA CYS A 754 24.44 -3.48 -52.02
C CYS A 754 23.66 -3.85 -50.74
N CYS A 755 23.90 -5.04 -50.18
CA CYS A 755 23.23 -5.52 -48.97
C CYS A 755 23.96 -5.12 -47.69
N PHE A 756 25.29 -5.27 -47.67
CA PHE A 756 26.09 -5.22 -46.45
C PHE A 756 26.92 -3.94 -46.28
N GLU A 757 27.11 -3.12 -47.32
CA GLU A 757 27.86 -1.88 -47.19
C GLU A 757 27.08 -0.91 -46.27
N PRO A 758 27.66 -0.49 -45.13
CA PRO A 758 27.03 0.49 -44.27
C PRO A 758 26.97 1.85 -44.98
N ALA A 759 25.93 2.63 -44.71
CA ALA A 759 25.74 3.96 -45.29
C ALA A 759 26.93 4.93 -45.05
N ASP A 760 27.76 4.66 -44.02
CA ASP A 760 28.98 5.40 -43.69
C ASP A 760 30.20 5.03 -44.58
N GLY A 761 30.03 4.14 -45.57
CA GLY A 761 30.99 3.93 -46.66
C GLY A 761 32.23 3.11 -46.31
N SER A 762 32.06 1.92 -45.72
CA SER A 762 33.20 1.01 -45.52
C SER A 762 33.86 0.66 -46.86
N LYS A 763 35.16 0.96 -47.00
CA LYS A 763 35.92 0.73 -48.26
C LYS A 763 36.25 -0.75 -48.51
N GLU A 764 35.91 -1.66 -47.59
CA GLU A 764 36.29 -3.07 -47.66
C GLU A 764 35.73 -3.78 -48.89
N TRP A 765 34.41 -3.67 -49.11
CA TRP A 765 33.75 -4.24 -50.29
C TRP A 765 34.22 -3.63 -51.61
N LYS A 766 34.48 -2.30 -51.62
CA LYS A 766 35.02 -1.62 -52.80
C LYS A 766 36.44 -2.10 -53.12
N SER A 767 37.31 -2.16 -52.12
CA SER A 767 38.67 -2.70 -52.24
C SER A 767 38.69 -4.17 -52.67
N LEU A 768 37.75 -4.99 -52.19
CA LEU A 768 37.62 -6.37 -52.65
C LEU A 768 37.19 -6.43 -54.12
N ALA A 769 36.18 -5.64 -54.50
CA ALA A 769 35.73 -5.56 -55.89
C ALA A 769 36.85 -5.07 -56.83
N ASP A 770 37.63 -4.08 -56.40
CA ASP A 770 38.83 -3.60 -57.11
C ASP A 770 39.85 -4.74 -57.31
N ALA A 771 40.19 -5.45 -56.23
CA ALA A 771 41.17 -6.55 -56.29
C ALA A 771 40.72 -7.71 -57.19
N VAL A 772 39.42 -8.06 -57.17
CA VAL A 772 38.85 -9.09 -58.06
C VAL A 772 38.86 -8.62 -59.52
N TYR A 773 38.53 -7.35 -59.77
CA TYR A 773 38.48 -6.77 -61.11
C TYR A 773 39.86 -6.61 -61.75
N GLU A 774 40.84 -6.08 -61.00
CA GLU A 774 42.23 -5.96 -61.46
C GLU A 774 42.80 -7.33 -61.85
N ARG A 775 42.43 -8.37 -61.10
CA ARG A 775 42.89 -9.75 -61.35
C ARG A 775 42.19 -10.43 -62.53
N ALA A 776 41.03 -9.94 -62.97
CA ALA A 776 40.35 -10.44 -64.17
C ALA A 776 40.99 -9.93 -65.49
N GLU A 777 41.92 -8.97 -65.39
CA GLU A 777 42.62 -8.33 -66.53
C GLU A 777 41.65 -7.72 -67.56
N LEU A 778 40.55 -7.13 -67.09
CA LEU A 778 39.56 -6.47 -67.95
C LEU A 778 39.87 -4.98 -68.02
N GLY A 779 40.40 -4.52 -69.15
CA GLY A 779 40.83 -3.13 -69.35
C GLY A 779 39.72 -2.11 -69.69
N ASP A 780 38.44 -2.44 -69.50
CA ASP A 780 37.31 -1.59 -69.95
C ASP A 780 36.42 -1.14 -68.78
N ASP A 781 36.59 0.12 -68.35
CA ASP A 781 35.80 0.75 -67.28
C ASP A 781 34.29 0.77 -67.57
N ALA A 782 33.88 0.72 -68.84
CA ALA A 782 32.45 0.67 -69.20
C ALA A 782 31.80 -0.67 -68.83
N LEU A 783 32.56 -1.77 -68.93
CA LEU A 783 32.10 -3.10 -68.50
C LEU A 783 31.94 -3.17 -66.98
N ARG A 784 32.89 -2.58 -66.25
CA ARG A 784 32.85 -2.46 -64.79
C ARG A 784 31.59 -1.75 -64.30
N GLU A 785 31.26 -0.60 -64.89
CA GLU A 785 30.04 0.13 -64.54
C GLU A 785 28.76 -0.64 -64.88
N ARG A 786 28.74 -1.33 -66.03
CA ARG A 786 27.56 -2.10 -66.48
C ARG A 786 27.28 -3.28 -65.54
N LEU A 787 28.31 -4.02 -65.12
CA LEU A 787 28.21 -5.10 -64.14
C LEU A 787 27.71 -4.58 -62.78
N ALA A 788 28.29 -3.50 -62.27
CA ALA A 788 27.86 -2.91 -61.00
C ALA A 788 26.38 -2.46 -61.04
N LYS A 789 25.96 -1.75 -62.10
CA LYS A 789 24.56 -1.33 -62.30
C LYS A 789 23.61 -2.53 -62.37
N SER A 790 24.00 -3.59 -63.08
CA SER A 790 23.18 -4.80 -63.18
C SER A 790 23.00 -5.52 -61.84
N SER A 791 24.05 -5.60 -61.00
CA SER A 791 23.94 -6.13 -59.65
C SER A 791 23.05 -5.28 -58.72
N GLU A 792 23.12 -3.94 -58.86
CA GLU A 792 22.28 -3.01 -58.10
C GLU A 792 20.79 -3.13 -58.48
N GLU A 793 20.48 -3.25 -59.77
CA GLU A 793 19.11 -3.48 -60.23
C GLU A 793 18.57 -4.82 -59.76
N TYR A 794 19.39 -5.87 -59.78
CA TYR A 794 19.00 -7.18 -59.27
C TYR A 794 18.73 -7.13 -57.76
N TRP A 795 19.59 -6.47 -56.97
CA TRP A 795 19.35 -6.26 -55.54
C TRP A 795 18.06 -5.49 -55.27
N LYS A 796 17.75 -4.44 -56.03
CA LYS A 796 16.47 -3.71 -55.89
C LYS A 796 15.26 -4.64 -56.09
N ARG A 797 15.35 -5.61 -57.01
CA ARG A 797 14.29 -6.62 -57.24
C ARG A 797 14.19 -7.63 -56.11
N THR A 798 15.30 -8.05 -55.51
CA THR A 798 15.33 -9.13 -54.51
C THR A 798 15.32 -8.66 -53.05
N SER A 799 15.67 -7.41 -52.76
CA SER A 799 15.86 -6.88 -51.39
C SER A 799 14.67 -7.12 -50.47
N LEU A 800 13.44 -6.94 -50.97
CA LEU A 800 12.20 -7.16 -50.20
C LEU A 800 12.03 -8.59 -49.68
N LEU A 801 12.67 -9.59 -50.30
CA LEU A 801 12.65 -10.97 -49.81
C LEU A 801 13.44 -11.13 -48.51
N PHE A 802 14.34 -10.20 -48.21
CA PHE A 802 15.23 -10.21 -47.06
C PHE A 802 14.93 -9.01 -46.15
N GLY A 803 13.68 -8.86 -45.72
CA GLY A 803 13.17 -7.64 -45.09
C GLY A 803 13.95 -7.10 -43.87
N LEU A 804 14.65 -7.94 -43.11
CA LEU A 804 15.53 -7.49 -42.01
C LEU A 804 16.88 -6.91 -42.48
N LEU A 805 17.32 -7.32 -43.67
CA LEU A 805 18.58 -6.92 -44.30
C LEU A 805 18.39 -5.78 -45.33
N ALA A 806 17.16 -5.56 -45.80
CA ALA A 806 16.78 -4.58 -46.82
C ALA A 806 16.95 -3.12 -46.37
#